data_AF-A0A410GDC7-F1
#
_entry.id   AF-A0A410GDC7-F1
#
_cell.length_a   1.000
_cell.length_b   1.000
_cell.length_c   1.000
_cell.angle_alpha   90.00
_cell.angle_beta   90.00
_cell.angle_gamma   90.00
#
_symmetry.space_group_name_H-M   'P 1'
#
loop_
_entity.id
_entity.type
_entity.pdbx_description
1 polymer ?
#
loop_
_entity_poly.entity_id
_entity_poly.type
_entity_poly.pdbx_seq_one_letter_code
_entity_poly.pdbx_strand_id
1 'polypeptide(L)'
;MPRHRLASLFEPRTLLVLAESELTLMATPPRCLHNAVSTVPVASGQPITLPTTLAGVAAGARLDLALVCVAPARLPEALESLKPARPRSLVVLAHPQASADPVEDIAYCRAWATLQDCTLLGPRAFGLQRPHLGLNLTHQPKVALSGRVALVAQSRSITSAVLDWAEDIDLGFSAVVSLGDEAGVDIPDVLDYLAMDTRTESIVLYLEDASSSRRFTSALRAAASVKPVVVLKSGHKVLRPSIEDAVFNALLRRAGAVRIRYFVQLFSALKVMVHTRRVRGRKIALFSNGNGASQLAIDVIGDNESVFPAELAQSTIKALRDLLEPGASTVNPIVTHAPLSADKVQRVVALLEADTGVDGVLVLLAPDPLSDLEGVARQVAGMAAQARKPIVSCFMGDAGMRALRQVLDRVGTPAFRTPESAANAFGILGAYHYNQTLAQQTLPPEPLGKPPLLDKARALVAHAQQERRRSLTPQECEQLLACFHIPVRVAAQADAHGIDREDNMPMSIRVRRDPRYGPYFLFGSGGDDALIAGGFPALELPPLNRYLARKLVQRSDLWRGALSRQMTPAAFENLLEALENLSQAVSELPALDSFLIDPLYADDMQLIALGVQVDLRSESMLVLPETTGYRHMAIHPYPRGLVQAKTFKDGQPWMLRPIRPEDAEPLQEFVRGLSDESRYMRFVSMLRELTPRMLARYTAIDYDRELALVATVQMPNPLNRGHPREQIIGFAHYLRNADGRGAEYALVIGDAWQRRGLGAQLMRGLIDAAQQQGLTYIDGVVLASNRPMLALMTHLGFQNDQDLEDATMRRVWLNLGETGGVQSLYEH
;
A
#
# COMPACT_ATOMS: atom_id res chain seq x y z
N MET A 1 -5.81 12.50 -22.20
CA MET A 1 -5.81 12.07 -20.76
C MET A 1 -5.54 13.29 -19.89
N PRO A 2 -6.37 13.58 -18.87
CA PRO A 2 -6.09 14.66 -17.93
C PRO A 2 -4.79 14.36 -17.18
N ARG A 3 -3.88 15.34 -17.17
CA ARG A 3 -2.59 15.24 -16.47
C ARG A 3 -2.80 15.24 -14.96
N HIS A 4 -1.95 14.50 -14.23
CA HIS A 4 -1.97 14.52 -12.76
C HIS A 4 -1.84 15.95 -12.21
N ARG A 5 -2.40 16.31 -11.05
CA ARG A 5 -2.25 17.66 -10.47
C ARG A 5 -0.80 18.07 -10.26
N LEU A 6 0.05 17.08 -9.94
CA LEU A 6 1.50 17.26 -9.81
C LEU A 6 2.26 17.18 -11.14
N ALA A 7 1.59 17.04 -12.28
CA ALA A 7 2.28 16.89 -13.56
C ALA A 7 3.15 18.11 -13.91
N SER A 8 2.73 19.33 -13.54
CA SER A 8 3.57 20.53 -13.70
C SER A 8 4.80 20.53 -12.80
N LEU A 9 4.78 19.79 -11.69
CA LEU A 9 5.93 19.63 -10.79
C LEU A 9 6.93 18.59 -11.32
N PHE A 10 6.44 17.45 -11.84
CA PHE A 10 7.29 16.34 -12.29
C PHE A 10 7.67 16.42 -13.78
N GLU A 11 6.84 17.02 -14.62
CA GLU A 11 7.03 17.11 -16.07
C GLU A 11 6.65 18.52 -16.58
N PRO A 12 7.30 19.58 -16.04
CA PRO A 12 7.04 20.96 -16.45
C PRO A 12 7.35 21.16 -17.94
N ARG A 13 6.58 22.03 -18.61
CA ARG A 13 6.89 22.53 -19.96
C ARG A 13 7.55 23.90 -19.95
N THR A 14 7.36 24.67 -18.88
CA THR A 14 7.94 26.02 -18.69
C THR A 14 8.43 26.17 -17.26
N LEU A 15 9.59 26.79 -17.07
CA LEU A 15 10.24 26.94 -15.78
C LEU A 15 10.77 28.37 -15.57
N LEU A 16 10.48 28.93 -14.41
CA LEU A 16 11.09 30.17 -13.92
C LEU A 16 11.97 29.85 -12.71
N VAL A 17 13.21 30.36 -12.69
CA VAL A 17 14.15 30.18 -11.58
C VAL A 17 14.42 31.53 -10.94
N LEU A 18 14.12 31.67 -9.66
CA LEU A 18 14.53 32.79 -8.81
C LEU A 18 15.51 32.28 -7.77
N ALA A 19 16.79 32.65 -7.89
CA ALA A 19 17.81 32.15 -6.98
C ALA A 19 18.85 33.22 -6.63
N GLU A 20 19.26 33.25 -5.37
CA GLU A 20 20.43 34.04 -4.91
C GLU A 20 21.76 33.31 -5.15
N SER A 21 21.70 32.00 -5.41
CA SER A 21 22.85 31.15 -5.69
C SER A 21 22.73 30.48 -7.06
N GLU A 22 23.86 30.15 -7.66
CA GLU A 22 23.90 29.47 -8.96
C GLU A 22 23.47 28.01 -8.79
N LEU A 23 22.39 27.61 -9.46
CA LEU A 23 21.90 26.24 -9.50
C LEU A 23 22.40 25.55 -10.78
N THR A 24 22.71 24.26 -10.71
CA THR A 24 23.20 23.48 -11.87
C THR A 24 22.28 23.54 -13.09
N LEU A 25 20.96 23.60 -12.84
CA LEU A 25 19.92 23.82 -13.84
C LEU A 25 20.16 25.06 -14.71
N MET A 26 20.71 26.13 -14.13
CA MET A 26 20.94 27.41 -14.82
C MET A 26 22.08 27.28 -15.84
N ALA A 27 23.12 26.51 -15.51
CA ALA A 27 24.25 26.26 -16.40
C ALA A 27 23.92 25.19 -17.47
N THR A 28 23.14 24.17 -17.09
CA THR A 28 22.81 23.03 -17.96
C THR A 28 21.32 22.72 -17.88
N PRO A 29 20.47 23.48 -18.59
CA PRO A 29 19.04 23.22 -18.61
C PRO A 29 18.75 21.89 -19.33
N PRO A 30 17.77 21.11 -18.87
CA PRO A 30 17.42 19.86 -19.52
C PRO A 30 16.91 20.12 -20.94
N ARG A 31 17.17 19.17 -21.85
CA ARG A 31 16.77 19.29 -23.27
C ARG A 31 15.28 19.57 -23.45
N CYS A 32 14.43 19.04 -22.58
CA CYS A 32 12.99 19.27 -22.63
C CYS A 32 12.56 20.71 -22.31
N LEU A 33 13.44 21.52 -21.69
CA LEU A 33 13.15 22.89 -21.28
C LEU A 33 14.07 23.93 -21.93
N HIS A 34 14.94 23.56 -22.86
CA HIS A 34 16.02 24.45 -23.36
C HIS A 34 15.54 25.85 -23.81
N ASN A 35 14.34 25.95 -24.40
CA ASN A 35 13.74 27.21 -24.86
C ASN A 35 12.58 27.71 -23.96
N ALA A 36 12.45 27.16 -22.76
CA ALA A 36 11.34 27.38 -21.85
C ALA A 36 11.79 27.57 -20.39
N VAL A 37 13.06 27.93 -20.17
CA VAL A 37 13.58 28.35 -18.87
C VAL A 37 13.80 29.86 -18.88
N SER A 38 13.27 30.55 -17.87
CA SER A 38 13.61 31.94 -17.54
C SER A 38 14.35 31.97 -16.20
N THR A 39 15.50 32.62 -16.14
CA THR A 39 16.30 32.73 -14.91
C THR A 39 16.38 34.18 -14.45
N VAL A 40 16.04 34.43 -13.20
CA VAL A 40 16.13 35.75 -12.54
C VAL A 40 17.12 35.64 -11.39
N PRO A 41 18.38 36.09 -11.57
CA PRO A 41 19.33 36.14 -10.47
C PRO A 41 18.88 37.18 -9.45
N VAL A 42 18.81 36.77 -8.18
CA VAL A 42 18.37 37.64 -7.08
C VAL A 42 19.61 38.18 -6.37
N ALA A 43 19.92 39.46 -6.56
CA ALA A 43 21.02 40.11 -5.87
C ALA A 43 20.59 40.54 -4.46
N SER A 44 21.50 40.43 -3.48
CA SER A 44 21.24 40.86 -2.10
C SER A 44 20.90 42.35 -2.03
N GLY A 45 19.79 42.69 -1.38
CA GLY A 45 19.34 44.07 -1.17
C GLY A 45 18.71 44.78 -2.38
N GLN A 46 18.54 44.11 -3.52
CA GLN A 46 17.86 44.68 -4.70
C GLN A 46 16.45 44.12 -4.87
N PRO A 47 15.47 44.91 -5.33
CA PRO A 47 14.09 44.45 -5.49
C PRO A 47 13.97 43.34 -6.54
N ILE A 48 13.20 42.29 -6.23
CA ILE A 48 12.94 41.16 -7.13
C ILE A 48 11.94 41.60 -8.20
N THR A 49 12.40 41.73 -9.45
CA THR A 49 11.56 42.11 -10.59
C THR A 49 11.56 41.01 -11.64
N LEU A 50 10.37 40.54 -12.03
CA LEU A 50 10.22 39.56 -13.10
C LEU A 50 10.24 40.23 -14.49
N PRO A 51 10.77 39.56 -15.52
CA PRO A 51 10.67 40.04 -16.89
C PRO A 51 9.20 40.03 -17.37
N THR A 52 8.86 40.96 -18.27
CA THR A 52 7.51 41.10 -18.83
C THR A 52 7.08 39.91 -19.69
N THR A 53 8.04 39.16 -20.23
CA THR A 53 7.82 37.94 -21.01
C THR A 53 8.66 36.80 -20.42
N LEU A 54 8.05 35.63 -20.31
CA LEU A 54 8.71 34.41 -19.82
C LEU A 54 8.87 33.44 -20.98
N ALA A 55 10.04 32.83 -21.08
CA ALA A 55 10.37 31.85 -22.13
C ALA A 55 9.37 30.68 -22.12
N GLY A 56 8.77 30.41 -23.29
CA GLY A 56 7.81 29.31 -23.47
C GLY A 56 6.40 29.56 -22.90
N VAL A 57 6.14 30.71 -22.26
CA VAL A 57 4.81 31.04 -21.70
C VAL A 57 4.05 31.94 -22.66
N ALA A 58 2.91 31.45 -23.18
CA ALA A 58 2.03 32.26 -24.02
C ALA A 58 1.36 33.40 -23.23
N ALA A 59 1.01 34.50 -23.90
CA ALA A 59 0.33 35.62 -23.25
C ALA A 59 -0.98 35.19 -22.59
N GLY A 60 -1.14 35.47 -21.29
CA GLY A 60 -2.28 35.06 -20.49
C GLY A 60 -2.28 33.59 -20.03
N ALA A 61 -1.30 32.78 -20.44
CA ALA A 61 -1.12 31.43 -19.91
C ALA A 61 -0.45 31.44 -18.53
N ARG A 62 -0.75 30.42 -17.72
CA ARG A 62 -0.07 30.19 -16.43
C ARG A 62 1.31 29.57 -16.67
N LEU A 63 2.29 29.99 -15.88
CA LEU A 63 3.59 29.31 -15.77
C LEU A 63 3.39 27.89 -15.18
N ASP A 64 4.04 26.87 -15.74
CA ASP A 64 3.96 25.51 -15.17
C ASP A 64 4.67 25.42 -13.81
N LEU A 65 5.94 25.83 -13.74
CA LEU A 65 6.75 25.67 -12.54
C LEU A 65 7.62 26.90 -12.23
N ALA A 66 7.64 27.32 -10.96
CA ALA A 66 8.61 28.25 -10.41
C ALA A 66 9.54 27.54 -9.40
N LEU A 67 10.85 27.77 -9.50
CA LEU A 67 11.87 27.29 -8.57
C LEU A 67 12.45 28.49 -7.83
N VAL A 68 12.28 28.52 -6.51
CA VAL A 68 12.69 29.62 -5.64
C VAL A 68 13.75 29.16 -4.66
N CYS A 69 14.89 29.86 -4.63
CA CYS A 69 15.99 29.64 -3.71
C CYS A 69 16.54 30.99 -3.22
N VAL A 70 15.83 31.60 -2.26
CA VAL A 70 16.18 32.91 -1.67
C VAL A 70 16.27 32.78 -0.14
N ALA A 71 16.95 33.71 0.52
CA ALA A 71 16.95 33.79 1.97
C ALA A 71 15.51 33.87 2.55
N PRO A 72 15.23 33.25 3.72
CA PRO A 72 13.89 33.25 4.33
C PRO A 72 13.27 34.65 4.47
N ALA A 73 14.07 35.65 4.87
CA ALA A 73 13.62 37.04 5.01
C ALA A 73 13.12 37.68 3.69
N ARG A 74 13.47 37.11 2.54
CA ARG A 74 13.08 37.57 1.19
C ARG A 74 12.02 36.72 0.53
N LEU A 75 11.58 35.65 1.21
CA LEU A 75 10.56 34.76 0.70
C LEU A 75 9.23 35.50 0.40
N PRO A 76 8.74 36.42 1.26
CA PRO A 76 7.54 37.20 0.95
C PRO A 76 7.69 38.05 -0.33
N GLU A 77 8.81 38.74 -0.48
CA GLU A 77 9.12 39.54 -1.67
C GLU A 77 9.13 38.67 -2.95
N ALA A 78 9.77 37.50 -2.88
CA ALA A 78 9.83 36.57 -4.01
C ALA A 78 8.44 36.04 -4.39
N LEU A 79 7.61 35.64 -3.42
CA LEU A 79 6.26 35.13 -3.69
C LEU A 79 5.31 36.23 -4.20
N GLU A 80 5.43 37.46 -3.71
CA GLU A 80 4.68 38.61 -4.26
C GLU A 80 5.04 38.86 -5.72
N SER A 81 6.33 38.81 -6.07
CA SER A 81 6.77 38.99 -7.46
C SER A 81 6.21 37.95 -8.42
N LEU A 82 5.89 36.73 -7.93
CA LEU A 82 5.38 35.61 -8.72
C LEU A 82 3.87 35.68 -9.02
N LYS A 83 3.10 36.54 -8.33
CA LYS A 83 1.64 36.64 -8.52
C LYS A 83 1.21 36.86 -9.97
N PRO A 84 1.85 37.74 -10.78
CA PRO A 84 1.46 37.94 -12.17
C PRO A 84 1.65 36.70 -13.05
N ALA A 85 2.68 35.88 -12.77
CA ALA A 85 2.99 34.68 -13.55
C ALA A 85 2.06 33.49 -13.22
N ARG A 86 1.39 33.52 -12.06
CA ARG A 86 0.44 32.51 -11.56
C ARG A 86 0.93 31.06 -11.79
N PRO A 87 2.08 30.66 -11.22
CA PRO A 87 2.61 29.32 -11.39
C PRO A 87 1.58 28.25 -11.00
N ARG A 88 1.55 27.12 -11.73
CA ARG A 88 0.79 25.92 -11.35
C ARG A 88 1.48 25.16 -10.23
N SER A 89 2.81 25.15 -10.24
CA SER A 89 3.64 24.55 -9.21
C SER A 89 4.78 25.47 -8.78
N LEU A 90 5.15 25.38 -7.52
CA LEU A 90 6.21 26.14 -6.88
C LEU A 90 7.10 25.19 -6.07
N VAL A 91 8.41 25.28 -6.23
CA VAL A 91 9.40 24.58 -5.42
C VAL A 91 10.20 25.61 -4.65
N VAL A 92 10.18 25.54 -3.33
CA VAL A 92 10.97 26.42 -2.45
C VAL A 92 12.09 25.60 -1.82
N LEU A 93 13.32 25.79 -2.32
CA LEU A 93 14.50 25.08 -1.86
C LEU A 93 15.01 25.59 -0.52
N ALA A 94 15.75 24.73 0.19
CA ALA A 94 16.49 25.14 1.37
C ALA A 94 17.57 26.17 1.01
N HIS A 95 17.69 27.21 1.85
CA HIS A 95 18.73 28.22 1.78
C HIS A 95 19.75 28.02 2.91
N PRO A 96 21.05 28.39 2.74
CA PRO A 96 22.05 28.26 3.81
C PRO A 96 21.73 29.09 5.06
N GLN A 97 21.06 30.22 4.90
CA GLN A 97 20.60 31.05 6.02
C GLN A 97 19.41 30.39 6.72
N ALA A 98 19.51 30.23 8.04
CA ALA A 98 18.42 29.72 8.86
C ALA A 98 17.25 30.72 8.89
N SER A 99 16.03 30.18 8.94
CA SER A 99 14.84 31.00 9.18
C SER A 99 14.80 31.46 10.64
N ALA A 100 14.35 32.69 10.85
CA ALA A 100 14.10 33.23 12.18
C ALA A 100 12.83 32.61 12.81
N ASP A 101 11.80 32.36 11.98
CA ASP A 101 10.57 31.68 12.37
C ASP A 101 10.13 30.71 11.26
N PRO A 102 10.57 29.44 11.34
CA PRO A 102 10.20 28.43 10.35
C PRO A 102 8.69 28.14 10.31
N VAL A 103 7.96 28.34 11.42
CA VAL A 103 6.52 28.05 11.49
C VAL A 103 5.74 29.10 10.72
N GLU A 104 6.12 30.37 10.88
CA GLU A 104 5.55 31.49 10.12
C GLU A 104 5.81 31.32 8.61
N ASP A 105 7.03 30.95 8.21
CA ASP A 105 7.37 30.69 6.81
C ASP A 105 6.47 29.61 6.18
N ILE A 106 6.25 28.51 6.90
CA ILE A 106 5.37 27.41 6.47
C ILE A 106 3.93 27.93 6.28
N ALA A 107 3.40 28.64 7.28
CA ALA A 107 2.04 29.17 7.24
C ALA A 107 1.85 30.17 6.09
N TYR A 108 2.81 31.08 5.89
CA TYR A 108 2.79 32.06 4.81
C TYR A 108 2.82 31.41 3.44
N CYS A 109 3.74 30.45 3.21
CA CYS A 109 3.83 29.75 1.93
C CYS A 109 2.56 28.96 1.62
N ARG A 110 1.98 28.28 2.62
CA ARG A 110 0.72 27.53 2.48
C ARG A 110 -0.44 28.45 2.11
N ALA A 111 -0.59 29.57 2.81
CA ALA A 111 -1.64 30.55 2.55
C ALA A 111 -1.50 31.14 1.13
N TRP A 112 -0.30 31.54 0.74
CA TRP A 112 -0.01 32.06 -0.60
C TRP A 112 -0.34 31.03 -1.69
N ALA A 113 0.13 29.79 -1.53
CA ALA A 113 -0.08 28.71 -2.49
C ALA A 113 -1.58 28.41 -2.69
N THR A 114 -2.35 28.40 -1.60
CA THR A 114 -3.80 28.20 -1.62
C THR A 114 -4.52 29.32 -2.36
N LEU A 115 -4.19 30.58 -2.08
CA LEU A 115 -4.79 31.75 -2.74
C LEU A 115 -4.48 31.80 -4.24
N GLN A 116 -3.32 31.29 -4.66
CA GLN A 116 -2.90 31.27 -6.06
C GLN A 116 -3.32 30.01 -6.82
N ASP A 117 -3.99 29.06 -6.18
CA ASP A 117 -4.26 27.72 -6.74
C ASP A 117 -2.96 27.09 -7.28
N CYS A 118 -1.91 27.11 -6.46
CA CYS A 118 -0.56 26.67 -6.78
C CYS A 118 -0.16 25.49 -5.89
N THR A 119 0.42 24.47 -6.51
CA THR A 119 0.99 23.32 -5.80
C THR A 119 2.38 23.65 -5.27
N LEU A 120 2.59 23.56 -3.96
CA LEU A 120 3.87 23.94 -3.31
C LEU A 120 4.67 22.72 -2.83
N LEU A 121 5.91 22.56 -3.28
CA LEU A 121 6.91 21.65 -2.71
C LEU A 121 7.88 22.44 -1.80
N GLY A 122 7.91 22.12 -0.50
CA GLY A 122 8.66 22.86 0.51
C GLY A 122 7.77 23.59 1.52
N PRO A 123 8.24 24.66 2.18
CA PRO A 123 9.57 25.28 2.03
C PRO A 123 10.69 24.38 2.54
N ARG A 124 11.93 24.85 2.34
CA ARG A 124 13.16 24.14 2.71
C ARG A 124 13.28 22.73 2.12
N ALA A 125 12.68 22.52 0.95
CA ALA A 125 12.81 21.27 0.24
C ALA A 125 14.26 21.05 -0.19
N PHE A 126 14.70 19.79 -0.22
CA PHE A 126 15.89 19.42 -1.01
C PHE A 126 15.58 19.51 -2.50
N GLY A 127 14.32 19.25 -2.88
CA GLY A 127 13.80 19.44 -4.22
C GLY A 127 13.42 18.13 -4.90
N LEU A 128 13.48 18.13 -6.23
CA LEU A 128 13.02 17.03 -7.07
C LEU A 128 13.96 16.76 -8.25
N GLN A 129 14.20 15.49 -8.58
CA GLN A 129 14.87 15.08 -9.82
C GLN A 129 14.02 14.12 -10.65
N ARG A 130 14.05 14.29 -11.97
CA ARG A 130 13.52 13.34 -12.97
C ARG A 130 14.62 12.96 -13.95
N PRO A 131 15.42 11.93 -13.61
CA PRO A 131 16.61 11.53 -14.35
C PRO A 131 16.43 11.33 -15.86
N HIS A 132 15.37 10.66 -16.29
CA HIS A 132 15.10 10.42 -17.72
C HIS A 132 14.78 11.70 -18.52
N LEU A 133 14.43 12.81 -17.85
CA LEU A 133 14.28 14.13 -18.48
C LEU A 133 15.57 14.96 -18.37
N GLY A 134 16.56 14.51 -17.61
CA GLY A 134 17.70 15.33 -17.18
C GLY A 134 17.29 16.46 -16.23
N LEU A 135 16.07 16.43 -15.66
CA LEU A 135 15.54 17.49 -14.82
C LEU A 135 16.11 17.36 -13.40
N ASN A 136 16.77 18.41 -12.94
CA ASN A 136 17.31 18.51 -11.58
C ASN A 136 16.89 19.85 -10.96
N LEU A 137 15.93 19.79 -10.04
CA LEU A 137 15.41 20.93 -9.27
C LEU A 137 15.94 20.86 -7.84
N THR A 138 17.24 20.59 -7.67
CA THR A 138 17.89 20.43 -6.36
C THR A 138 19.22 21.19 -6.32
N HIS A 139 19.84 21.21 -5.14
CA HIS A 139 21.22 21.71 -4.95
C HIS A 139 22.31 20.70 -5.36
N GLN A 140 21.95 19.48 -5.77
CA GLN A 140 22.96 18.49 -6.17
C GLN A 140 23.57 18.85 -7.53
N PRO A 141 24.90 18.72 -7.70
CA PRO A 141 25.57 19.04 -8.95
C PRO A 141 25.28 18.03 -10.06
N LYS A 142 24.89 16.80 -9.71
CA LYS A 142 24.61 15.73 -10.68
C LYS A 142 23.13 15.34 -10.62
N VAL A 143 22.58 15.07 -11.80
CA VAL A 143 21.33 14.35 -11.95
C VAL A 143 21.62 12.87 -11.65
N ALA A 144 20.80 12.22 -10.83
CA ALA A 144 20.93 10.80 -10.56
C ALA A 144 20.82 9.96 -11.85
N LEU A 145 21.36 8.74 -11.83
CA LEU A 145 21.23 7.81 -12.96
C LEU A 145 19.76 7.52 -13.26
N SER A 146 19.42 7.35 -14.54
CA SER A 146 18.06 7.00 -14.93
C SER A 146 17.77 5.52 -14.64
N GLY A 147 16.66 5.26 -13.95
CA GLY A 147 16.20 3.91 -13.66
C GLY A 147 14.71 3.85 -13.33
N ARG A 148 14.34 2.90 -12.47
CA ARG A 148 12.93 2.52 -12.25
C ARG A 148 12.46 2.65 -10.80
N VAL A 149 13.35 3.07 -9.90
CA VAL A 149 13.05 3.25 -8.48
C VAL A 149 12.69 4.71 -8.21
N ALA A 150 11.58 4.96 -7.53
CA ALA A 150 11.32 6.28 -6.96
C ALA A 150 11.81 6.35 -5.51
N LEU A 151 12.55 7.40 -5.16
CA LEU A 151 12.94 7.72 -3.79
C LEU A 151 12.10 8.91 -3.29
N VAL A 152 11.39 8.72 -2.18
CA VAL A 152 10.64 9.77 -1.49
C VAL A 152 11.15 9.86 -0.06
N ALA A 153 11.60 11.02 0.37
CA ALA A 153 12.23 11.17 1.69
C ALA A 153 11.96 12.53 2.34
N GLN A 154 11.61 12.52 3.62
CA GLN A 154 11.49 13.76 4.41
C GLN A 154 12.85 14.37 4.74
N SER A 155 13.91 13.56 4.80
CA SER A 155 15.26 14.03 5.15
C SER A 155 16.14 14.30 3.95
N ARG A 156 16.71 15.50 3.92
CA ARG A 156 17.71 15.92 2.94
C ARG A 156 19.00 15.11 3.04
N SER A 157 19.52 14.90 4.25
CA SER A 157 20.81 14.21 4.45
C SER A 157 20.71 12.75 4.01
N ILE A 158 19.59 12.09 4.33
CA ILE A 158 19.31 10.72 3.88
C ILE A 158 19.19 10.66 2.35
N THR A 159 18.46 11.61 1.73
CA THR A 159 18.35 11.67 0.27
C THR A 159 19.72 11.80 -0.39
N SER A 160 20.56 12.71 0.10
CA SER A 160 21.93 12.91 -0.41
C SER A 160 22.79 11.65 -0.26
N ALA A 161 22.74 10.98 0.89
CA ALA A 161 23.52 9.77 1.14
C ALA A 161 23.09 8.60 0.25
N VAL A 162 21.79 8.46 -0.02
CA VAL A 162 21.27 7.43 -0.93
C VAL A 162 21.69 7.70 -2.36
N LEU A 163 21.69 8.96 -2.80
CA LEU A 163 22.14 9.34 -4.15
C LEU A 163 23.63 9.09 -4.36
N ASP A 164 24.46 9.49 -3.41
CA ASP A 164 25.92 9.27 -3.44
C ASP A 164 26.25 7.78 -3.53
N TRP A 165 25.60 6.96 -2.69
CA TRP A 165 25.77 5.51 -2.72
C TRP A 165 25.27 4.86 -4.02
N ALA A 166 24.15 5.34 -4.56
CA ALA A 166 23.58 4.78 -5.77
C ALA A 166 24.50 4.95 -6.99
N GLU A 167 25.35 5.98 -7.00
CA GLU A 167 26.37 6.18 -8.05
C GLU A 167 27.44 5.07 -8.02
N ASP A 168 27.85 4.58 -6.84
CA ASP A 168 28.87 3.51 -6.70
C ASP A 168 28.39 2.14 -7.23
N ILE A 169 27.08 1.87 -7.18
CA ILE A 169 26.49 0.58 -7.56
C ILE A 169 25.65 0.63 -8.84
N ASP A 170 25.78 1.69 -9.64
CA ASP A 170 25.04 1.91 -10.89
C ASP A 170 23.50 1.82 -10.74
N LEU A 171 22.96 2.27 -9.59
CA LEU A 171 21.52 2.25 -9.35
C LEU A 171 20.85 3.51 -9.88
N GLY A 172 19.91 3.33 -10.80
CA GLY A 172 19.11 4.42 -11.36
C GLY A 172 17.76 4.66 -10.69
N PHE A 173 17.30 5.92 -10.72
CA PHE A 173 16.00 6.36 -10.20
C PHE A 173 15.05 6.83 -11.32
N SER A 174 13.76 6.58 -11.14
CA SER A 174 12.69 7.15 -11.96
C SER A 174 12.32 8.57 -11.50
N ALA A 175 12.36 8.80 -10.19
CA ALA A 175 12.14 10.08 -9.53
C ALA A 175 12.88 10.11 -8.18
N VAL A 176 13.35 11.28 -7.79
CA VAL A 176 13.85 11.54 -6.43
C VAL A 176 13.13 12.77 -5.92
N VAL A 177 12.46 12.65 -4.78
CA VAL A 177 11.63 13.71 -4.20
C VAL A 177 11.93 13.82 -2.72
N SER A 178 12.26 15.03 -2.28
CA SER A 178 12.38 15.31 -0.86
C SER A 178 11.66 16.62 -0.50
N LEU A 179 10.67 16.46 0.37
CA LEU A 179 9.53 17.37 0.54
C LEU A 179 9.83 18.61 1.38
N GLY A 180 10.88 18.59 2.21
CA GLY A 180 11.14 19.64 3.19
C GLY A 180 10.05 19.65 4.26
N ASP A 181 9.47 20.82 4.52
CA ASP A 181 8.50 21.03 5.61
C ASP A 181 7.04 20.67 5.27
N GLU A 182 6.76 20.17 4.06
CA GLU A 182 5.41 19.70 3.67
C GLU A 182 4.31 20.79 3.85
N ALA A 183 4.60 22.05 3.51
CA ALA A 183 3.59 23.13 3.62
C ALA A 183 2.46 23.01 2.59
N GLY A 184 2.71 22.33 1.45
CA GLY A 184 1.71 22.06 0.42
C GLY A 184 1.64 20.58 0.07
N VAL A 185 2.54 20.12 -0.80
CA VAL A 185 2.66 18.73 -1.23
C VAL A 185 3.25 17.89 -0.10
N ASP A 186 2.57 16.78 0.20
CA ASP A 186 2.95 15.82 1.21
C ASP A 186 3.32 14.44 0.59
N ILE A 187 3.67 13.49 1.44
CA ILE A 187 3.96 12.11 1.02
C ILE A 187 2.77 11.46 0.28
N PRO A 188 1.52 11.49 0.80
CA PRO A 188 0.36 10.95 0.09
C PRO A 188 0.26 11.43 -1.36
N ASP A 189 0.50 12.72 -1.60
CA ASP A 189 0.45 13.31 -2.95
C ASP A 189 1.47 12.74 -3.91
N VAL A 190 2.69 12.57 -3.42
CA VAL A 190 3.77 11.98 -4.22
C VAL A 190 3.48 10.51 -4.46
N LEU A 191 2.97 9.77 -3.47
CA LEU A 191 2.58 8.37 -3.63
C LEU A 191 1.47 8.21 -4.67
N ASP A 192 0.49 9.10 -4.69
CA ASP A 192 -0.60 9.09 -5.68
C ASP A 192 -0.08 9.32 -7.10
N TYR A 193 0.79 10.31 -7.28
CA TYR A 193 1.46 10.52 -8.57
C TYR A 193 2.27 9.29 -8.98
N LEU A 194 3.08 8.78 -8.05
CA LEU A 194 3.94 7.64 -8.30
C LEU A 194 3.15 6.36 -8.54
N ALA A 195 1.94 6.17 -8.02
CA ALA A 195 1.10 5.01 -8.32
C ALA A 195 0.73 4.97 -9.81
N MET A 196 0.44 6.13 -10.40
CA MET A 196 0.05 6.30 -11.81
C MET A 196 1.25 6.36 -12.77
N ASP A 197 2.43 6.77 -12.31
CA ASP A 197 3.63 6.91 -13.15
C ASP A 197 4.03 5.56 -13.79
N THR A 198 4.09 5.48 -15.11
CA THR A 198 4.43 4.23 -15.81
C THR A 198 5.93 3.92 -15.73
N ARG A 199 6.79 4.91 -15.48
CA ARG A 199 8.25 4.75 -15.39
C ARG A 199 8.73 4.23 -14.04
N THR A 200 7.93 4.41 -13.00
CA THR A 200 8.26 3.93 -11.66
C THR A 200 7.76 2.51 -11.47
N GLU A 201 8.65 1.58 -11.13
CA GLU A 201 8.32 0.18 -10.84
C GLU A 201 8.32 -0.13 -9.35
N SER A 202 9.15 0.55 -8.58
CA SER A 202 9.23 0.41 -7.12
C SER A 202 9.39 1.77 -6.43
N ILE A 203 8.95 1.85 -5.17
CA ILE A 203 9.00 3.07 -4.37
C ILE A 203 9.74 2.78 -3.06
N VAL A 204 10.70 3.65 -2.74
CA VAL A 204 11.34 3.72 -1.44
C VAL A 204 10.88 4.98 -0.74
N LEU A 205 10.45 4.82 0.51
CA LEU A 205 9.95 5.89 1.35
C LEU A 205 10.78 5.97 2.63
N TYR A 206 11.35 7.14 2.92
CA TYR A 206 11.97 7.46 4.20
C TYR A 206 11.10 8.45 4.98
N LEU A 207 10.75 8.07 6.20
CA LEU A 207 9.84 8.79 7.09
C LEU A 207 10.51 9.13 8.41
N GLU A 208 10.38 10.38 8.86
CA GLU A 208 10.78 10.83 10.20
C GLU A 208 9.60 10.94 11.12
N ASP A 209 8.52 11.55 10.66
CA ASP A 209 7.23 11.44 11.28
C ASP A 209 6.18 11.12 10.21
N ALA A 210 5.26 10.25 10.58
CA ALA A 210 4.04 10.07 9.81
C ALA A 210 3.01 10.99 10.46
N SER A 211 2.98 12.25 10.00
CA SER A 211 1.87 13.16 10.26
C SER A 211 0.60 12.45 9.81
N SER A 212 -0.29 12.19 10.77
CA SER A 212 -1.49 11.37 10.65
C SER A 212 -2.25 11.60 9.33
N SER A 213 -2.72 10.52 8.70
CA SER A 213 -4.10 10.50 8.20
C SER A 213 -4.45 9.18 7.49
N ARG A 214 -5.75 8.91 7.45
CA ARG A 214 -6.40 8.00 6.48
C ARG A 214 -5.96 8.26 5.04
N ARG A 215 -5.63 9.51 4.67
CA ARG A 215 -5.10 9.87 3.34
C ARG A 215 -3.74 9.23 3.07
N PHE A 216 -2.83 9.18 4.05
CA PHE A 216 -1.56 8.45 3.93
C PHE A 216 -1.79 6.95 3.74
N THR A 217 -2.61 6.32 4.59
CA THR A 217 -2.94 4.89 4.43
C THR A 217 -3.52 4.59 3.06
N SER A 218 -4.43 5.45 2.61
CA SER A 218 -5.10 5.33 1.34
C SER A 218 -4.14 5.46 0.15
N ALA A 219 -3.28 6.49 0.15
CA ALA A 219 -2.24 6.67 -0.88
C ALA A 219 -1.22 5.51 -0.87
N LEU A 220 -0.81 5.06 0.31
CA LEU A 220 0.10 3.94 0.47
C LEU A 220 -0.50 2.64 -0.06
N ARG A 221 -1.76 2.34 0.25
CA ARG A 221 -2.50 1.19 -0.28
C ARG A 221 -2.62 1.26 -1.80
N ALA A 222 -3.00 2.42 -2.33
CA ALA A 222 -3.12 2.65 -3.76
C ALA A 222 -1.78 2.38 -4.47
N ALA A 223 -0.67 2.91 -3.96
CA ALA A 223 0.66 2.67 -4.51
C ALA A 223 1.12 1.21 -4.35
N ALA A 224 0.96 0.64 -3.15
CA ALA A 224 1.40 -0.72 -2.81
C ALA A 224 0.63 -1.82 -3.55
N SER A 225 -0.62 -1.56 -3.95
CA SER A 225 -1.44 -2.51 -4.73
C SER A 225 -0.88 -2.78 -6.13
N VAL A 226 -0.17 -1.82 -6.71
CA VAL A 226 0.37 -1.89 -8.08
C VAL A 226 1.89 -1.97 -8.14
N LYS A 227 2.58 -1.52 -7.08
CA LYS A 227 4.05 -1.42 -7.03
C LYS A 227 4.59 -1.83 -5.67
N PRO A 228 5.75 -2.49 -5.60
CA PRO A 228 6.44 -2.69 -4.33
C PRO A 228 6.83 -1.36 -3.66
N VAL A 229 6.44 -1.20 -2.40
CA VAL A 229 6.78 -0.03 -1.57
C VAL A 229 7.57 -0.48 -0.35
N VAL A 230 8.77 0.08 -0.16
CA VAL A 230 9.61 -0.14 1.03
C VAL A 230 9.67 1.14 1.86
N VAL A 231 9.50 0.99 3.18
CA VAL A 231 9.42 2.10 4.13
C VAL A 231 10.51 1.96 5.18
N LEU A 232 11.36 2.98 5.28
CA LEU A 232 12.31 3.18 6.38
C LEU A 232 11.78 4.28 7.30
N LYS A 233 11.35 3.91 8.51
CA LYS A 233 10.85 4.86 9.53
C LYS A 233 11.90 5.07 10.60
N SER A 234 12.32 6.33 10.82
CA SER A 234 13.21 6.71 11.90
C SER A 234 12.46 6.83 13.24
N GLY A 235 13.22 6.89 14.36
CA GLY A 235 12.65 7.12 15.70
C GLY A 235 12.20 5.86 16.47
N HIS A 236 12.59 4.66 16.06
CA HIS A 236 12.25 3.43 16.79
C HIS A 236 13.15 3.24 18.04
N LYS A 237 12.54 3.06 19.22
CA LYS A 237 13.26 2.74 20.46
C LYS A 237 13.46 1.22 20.56
N VAL A 238 14.67 0.75 20.26
CA VAL A 238 15.02 -0.70 20.25
C VAL A 238 14.77 -1.39 21.60
N LEU A 239 15.01 -0.68 22.71
CA LEU A 239 14.94 -1.24 24.06
C LEU A 239 13.50 -1.36 24.62
N ARG A 240 12.54 -0.62 24.06
CA ARG A 240 11.10 -0.69 24.42
C ARG A 240 10.25 -0.38 23.20
N PRO A 241 9.69 -1.39 22.51
CA PRO A 241 8.75 -1.16 21.41
C PRO A 241 7.59 -0.29 21.90
N SER A 242 7.27 0.81 21.21
CA SER A 242 6.07 1.58 21.51
C SER A 242 4.86 0.94 20.83
N ILE A 243 3.69 1.08 21.45
CA ILE A 243 2.42 0.64 20.84
C ILE A 243 2.22 1.37 19.49
N GLU A 244 2.54 2.66 19.44
CA GLU A 244 2.48 3.47 18.20
C GLU A 244 3.31 2.86 17.06
N ASP A 245 4.52 2.37 17.37
CA ASP A 245 5.38 1.73 16.37
C ASP A 245 4.82 0.38 15.89
N ALA A 246 4.19 -0.38 16.80
CA ALA A 246 3.52 -1.63 16.49
C ALA A 246 2.26 -1.43 15.64
N VAL A 247 1.45 -0.40 15.94
CA VAL A 247 0.29 0.03 15.15
C VAL A 247 0.74 0.44 13.74
N PHE A 248 1.79 1.25 13.64
CA PHE A 248 2.36 1.63 12.35
C PHE A 248 2.87 0.42 11.55
N ASN A 249 3.51 -0.55 12.22
CA ASN A 249 3.92 -1.78 11.55
C ASN A 249 2.72 -2.61 11.04
N ALA A 250 1.63 -2.70 11.82
CA ALA A 250 0.40 -3.36 11.38
C ALA A 250 -0.22 -2.64 10.17
N LEU A 251 -0.19 -1.30 10.17
CA LEU A 251 -0.61 -0.49 9.02
C LEU A 251 0.16 -0.85 7.76
N LEU A 252 1.49 -0.87 7.81
CA LEU A 252 2.31 -1.21 6.64
C LEU A 252 2.00 -2.62 6.13
N ARG A 253 1.85 -3.60 7.04
CA ARG A 253 1.46 -4.96 6.69
C ARG A 253 0.12 -5.01 5.97
N ARG A 254 -0.90 -4.32 6.49
CA ARG A 254 -2.23 -4.27 5.87
C ARG A 254 -2.26 -3.42 4.60
N ALA A 255 -1.37 -2.44 4.46
CA ALA A 255 -1.26 -1.64 3.26
C ALA A 255 -0.56 -2.38 2.10
N GLY A 256 0.19 -3.45 2.39
CA GLY A 256 0.97 -4.17 1.38
C GLY A 256 2.40 -3.63 1.20
N ALA A 257 2.84 -2.71 2.07
CA ALA A 257 4.18 -2.12 2.07
C ALA A 257 5.12 -2.90 3.02
N VAL A 258 6.42 -2.84 2.76
CA VAL A 258 7.43 -3.55 3.57
C VAL A 258 8.22 -2.57 4.40
N ARG A 259 8.32 -2.85 5.71
CA ARG A 259 9.13 -2.05 6.62
C ARG A 259 10.57 -2.55 6.67
N ILE A 260 11.52 -1.63 6.59
CA ILE A 260 12.92 -1.85 6.97
C ILE A 260 13.27 -0.99 8.19
N ARG A 261 14.21 -1.46 9.00
CA ARG A 261 14.59 -0.82 10.27
C ARG A 261 15.92 -0.08 10.19
N TYR A 262 16.83 -0.59 9.37
CA TYR A 262 18.19 -0.07 9.29
C TYR A 262 18.51 0.48 7.91
N PHE A 263 19.34 1.52 7.87
CA PHE A 263 19.81 2.11 6.63
C PHE A 263 20.51 1.08 5.72
N VAL A 264 21.26 0.13 6.29
CA VAL A 264 21.90 -0.95 5.50
C VAL A 264 20.89 -1.88 4.81
N GLN A 265 19.68 -2.04 5.36
CA GLN A 265 18.62 -2.83 4.74
C GLN A 265 17.99 -2.12 3.54
N LEU A 266 18.09 -0.78 3.47
CA LEU A 266 17.61 -0.02 2.33
C LEU A 266 18.33 -0.45 1.05
N PHE A 267 19.64 -0.63 1.14
CA PHE A 267 20.46 -1.11 0.03
C PHE A 267 20.07 -2.54 -0.39
N SER A 268 19.75 -3.38 0.59
CA SER A 268 19.28 -4.74 0.36
C SER A 268 17.93 -4.73 -0.38
N ALA A 269 16.98 -3.90 0.07
CA ALA A 269 15.69 -3.69 -0.57
C ALA A 269 15.82 -3.20 -2.01
N LEU A 270 16.60 -2.14 -2.23
CA LEU A 270 16.82 -1.55 -3.55
C LEU A 270 17.35 -2.58 -4.55
N LYS A 271 18.36 -3.37 -4.15
CA LYS A 271 18.92 -4.42 -5.01
C LYS A 271 17.89 -5.48 -5.37
N VAL A 272 17.10 -6.00 -4.43
CA VAL A 272 16.14 -7.08 -4.73
C VAL A 272 14.90 -6.61 -5.46
N MET A 273 14.39 -5.42 -5.18
CA MET A 273 13.13 -4.94 -5.76
C MET A 273 13.24 -4.59 -7.25
N VAL A 274 14.41 -4.19 -7.70
CA VAL A 274 14.66 -3.87 -9.12
C VAL A 274 14.82 -5.13 -9.96
N HIS A 275 15.39 -6.18 -9.36
CA HIS A 275 16.01 -7.27 -10.11
C HIS A 275 15.34 -8.62 -9.93
N THR A 276 14.50 -8.78 -8.90
CA THR A 276 14.03 -10.12 -8.52
C THR A 276 12.63 -10.40 -9.04
N ARG A 277 12.44 -11.62 -9.58
CA ARG A 277 11.11 -12.12 -9.95
C ARG A 277 10.19 -12.19 -8.72
N ARG A 278 8.88 -12.14 -8.97
CA ARG A 278 7.85 -12.20 -7.92
C ARG A 278 7.99 -13.48 -7.10
N VAL A 279 8.18 -13.33 -5.80
CA VAL A 279 8.22 -14.44 -4.85
C VAL A 279 6.79 -14.95 -4.62
N ARG A 280 6.64 -16.28 -4.60
CA ARG A 280 5.35 -16.96 -4.44
C ARG A 280 5.08 -17.48 -3.03
N GLY A 281 6.06 -17.32 -2.14
CA GLY A 281 5.96 -17.77 -0.77
C GLY A 281 7.11 -17.25 0.09
N ARG A 282 7.49 -18.01 1.10
CA ARG A 282 8.41 -17.59 2.17
C ARG A 282 9.44 -18.66 2.55
N LYS A 283 9.46 -19.81 1.87
CA LYS A 283 10.35 -20.93 2.17
C LYS A 283 11.64 -20.83 1.36
N ILE A 284 12.80 -20.78 2.01
CA ILE A 284 14.09 -20.67 1.32
C ILE A 284 14.95 -21.91 1.46
N ALA A 285 15.61 -22.29 0.37
CA ALA A 285 16.72 -23.25 0.42
C ALA A 285 18.05 -22.49 0.47
N LEU A 286 18.91 -22.83 1.41
CA LEU A 286 20.25 -22.28 1.52
C LEU A 286 21.25 -23.27 0.94
N PHE A 287 22.14 -22.80 0.08
CA PHE A 287 23.27 -23.57 -0.44
C PHE A 287 24.58 -22.85 -0.12
N SER A 288 25.54 -23.55 0.49
CA SER A 288 26.83 -22.96 0.87
C SER A 288 28.02 -23.89 0.65
N ASN A 289 29.21 -23.31 0.45
CA ASN A 289 30.49 -24.04 0.48
C ASN A 289 31.13 -24.10 1.88
N GLY A 290 30.37 -23.79 2.93
CA GLY A 290 30.80 -23.94 4.32
C GLY A 290 29.69 -23.65 5.33
N ASN A 291 29.85 -24.13 6.56
CA ASN A 291 28.79 -24.04 7.58
C ASN A 291 28.55 -22.62 8.11
N GLY A 292 29.62 -21.81 8.26
CA GLY A 292 29.52 -20.51 8.94
C GLY A 292 28.58 -19.53 8.26
N ALA A 293 28.66 -19.41 6.93
CA ALA A 293 27.83 -18.48 6.16
C ALA A 293 26.34 -18.83 6.26
N SER A 294 26.00 -20.12 6.16
CA SER A 294 24.62 -20.59 6.29
C SER A 294 24.06 -20.38 7.69
N GLN A 295 24.86 -20.56 8.75
CA GLN A 295 24.38 -20.34 10.12
C GLN A 295 24.12 -18.85 10.39
N LEU A 296 25.02 -17.95 9.97
CA LEU A 296 24.78 -16.50 10.08
C LEU A 296 23.51 -16.06 9.34
N ALA A 297 23.23 -16.65 8.17
CA ALA A 297 21.98 -16.39 7.46
C ALA A 297 20.76 -16.91 8.24
N ILE A 298 20.83 -18.11 8.83
CA ILE A 298 19.76 -18.68 9.65
C ILE A 298 19.50 -17.85 10.90
N ASP A 299 20.54 -17.37 11.58
CA ASP A 299 20.41 -16.52 12.78
C ASP A 299 19.65 -15.22 12.49
N VAL A 300 19.88 -14.62 11.31
CA VAL A 300 19.16 -13.42 10.85
C VAL A 300 17.73 -13.74 10.42
N ILE A 301 17.51 -14.92 9.82
CA ILE A 301 16.16 -15.38 9.48
C ILE A 301 15.37 -15.59 10.78
N GLY A 302 15.96 -16.18 11.82
CA GLY A 302 15.41 -16.33 13.16
C GLY A 302 13.96 -16.85 13.19
N ASP A 303 13.23 -16.57 14.27
CA ASP A 303 11.77 -16.77 14.34
C ASP A 303 10.99 -15.68 13.56
N ASN A 304 11.65 -14.98 12.66
CA ASN A 304 11.10 -13.82 11.97
C ASN A 304 10.08 -14.31 10.93
N GLU A 305 8.81 -13.98 11.11
CA GLU A 305 7.67 -14.50 10.31
C GLU A 305 7.73 -14.23 8.80
N SER A 306 8.72 -13.45 8.35
CA SER A 306 8.85 -13.05 6.95
C SER A 306 9.37 -14.18 6.06
N VAL A 307 10.25 -15.05 6.57
CA VAL A 307 10.92 -16.12 5.79
C VAL A 307 11.21 -17.31 6.69
N PHE A 308 11.14 -18.52 6.12
CA PHE A 308 11.41 -19.78 6.82
C PHE A 308 12.38 -20.64 6.02
N PRO A 309 13.24 -21.45 6.66
CA PRO A 309 13.95 -22.52 5.98
C PRO A 309 12.96 -23.50 5.33
N ALA A 310 13.17 -23.83 4.06
CA ALA A 310 12.37 -24.82 3.34
C ALA A 310 12.66 -26.23 3.83
N GLU A 311 11.60 -27.03 3.98
CA GLU A 311 11.70 -28.49 4.07
C GLU A 311 11.75 -29.07 2.65
N LEU A 312 12.86 -29.74 2.32
CA LEU A 312 13.09 -30.28 0.98
C LEU A 312 12.32 -31.58 0.77
N ALA A 313 11.88 -31.83 -0.47
CA ALA A 313 11.27 -33.10 -0.82
C ALA A 313 12.30 -34.26 -0.71
N GLN A 314 11.84 -35.44 -0.33
CA GLN A 314 12.70 -36.63 -0.18
C GLN A 314 13.43 -37.00 -1.48
N SER A 315 12.80 -36.77 -2.65
CA SER A 315 13.42 -36.93 -3.96
C SER A 315 14.62 -36.00 -4.17
N THR A 316 14.50 -34.74 -3.74
CA THR A 316 15.55 -33.73 -3.84
C THR A 316 16.72 -34.07 -2.92
N ILE A 317 16.44 -34.46 -1.67
CA ILE A 317 17.45 -34.91 -0.71
C ILE A 317 18.25 -36.09 -1.27
N LYS A 318 17.56 -37.07 -1.89
CA LYS A 318 18.22 -38.21 -2.53
C LYS A 318 19.12 -37.77 -3.68
N ALA A 319 18.63 -36.94 -4.60
CA ALA A 319 19.41 -36.45 -5.74
C ALA A 319 20.64 -35.62 -5.30
N LEU A 320 20.52 -34.84 -4.22
CA LEU A 320 21.64 -34.10 -3.63
C LEU A 320 22.67 -35.05 -3.02
N ARG A 321 22.24 -36.14 -2.38
CA ARG A 321 23.14 -37.16 -1.82
C ARG A 321 23.95 -37.88 -2.88
N ASP A 322 23.35 -38.14 -4.04
CA ASP A 322 24.05 -38.77 -5.18
C ASP A 322 25.01 -37.78 -5.87
N LEU A 323 24.77 -36.47 -5.77
CA LEU A 323 25.57 -35.41 -6.40
C LEU A 323 26.73 -34.90 -5.54
N LEU A 324 26.54 -34.83 -4.22
CA LEU A 324 27.49 -34.25 -3.28
C LEU A 324 28.40 -35.33 -2.67
N GLU A 325 29.56 -34.89 -2.19
CA GLU A 325 30.56 -35.76 -1.57
C GLU A 325 30.08 -36.35 -0.22
N PRO A 326 30.66 -37.49 0.21
CA PRO A 326 30.42 -38.01 1.55
C PRO A 326 30.77 -36.97 2.63
N GLY A 327 29.84 -36.71 3.55
CA GLY A 327 29.98 -35.72 4.62
C GLY A 327 29.34 -34.35 4.32
N ALA A 328 28.85 -34.12 3.08
CA ALA A 328 28.05 -32.94 2.77
C ALA A 328 26.67 -32.97 3.47
N SER A 329 26.17 -31.79 3.85
CA SER A 329 24.78 -31.64 4.30
C SER A 329 23.85 -31.61 3.09
N THR A 330 22.89 -32.53 3.05
CA THR A 330 21.89 -32.67 1.96
C THR A 330 20.48 -32.26 2.40
N VAL A 331 20.33 -31.84 3.66
CA VAL A 331 19.15 -31.19 4.20
C VAL A 331 19.41 -29.70 4.27
N ASN A 332 18.37 -28.87 4.40
CA ASN A 332 18.52 -27.42 4.44
C ASN A 332 19.08 -26.97 5.81
N PRO A 333 20.21 -26.25 5.90
CA PRO A 333 21.06 -25.73 4.81
C PRO A 333 21.93 -26.78 4.12
N ILE A 334 21.94 -26.75 2.78
CA ILE A 334 22.77 -27.61 1.95
C ILE A 334 24.19 -27.09 2.00
N VAL A 335 25.14 -27.92 2.44
CA VAL A 335 26.54 -27.53 2.61
C VAL A 335 27.46 -28.53 1.94
N THR A 336 28.32 -28.04 1.05
CA THR A 336 29.40 -28.82 0.42
C THR A 336 30.75 -28.33 0.92
N HIS A 337 31.70 -29.25 1.03
CA HIS A 337 33.08 -29.01 1.43
C HIS A 337 34.07 -29.32 0.30
N ALA A 338 33.61 -29.92 -0.79
CA ALA A 338 34.42 -30.13 -1.98
C ALA A 338 34.52 -28.85 -2.83
N PRO A 339 35.60 -28.68 -3.62
CA PRO A 339 35.73 -27.55 -4.53
C PRO A 339 34.53 -27.42 -5.48
N LEU A 340 34.07 -26.18 -5.66
CA LEU A 340 32.96 -25.84 -6.53
C LEU A 340 33.42 -25.67 -7.97
N SER A 341 32.67 -26.30 -8.87
CA SER A 341 32.71 -26.05 -10.31
C SER A 341 31.37 -25.46 -10.78
N ALA A 342 31.38 -24.80 -11.93
CA ALA A 342 30.17 -24.27 -12.56
C ALA A 342 29.08 -25.36 -12.75
N ASP A 343 29.45 -26.56 -13.21
CA ASP A 343 28.52 -27.70 -13.39
C ASP A 343 27.89 -28.15 -12.07
N LYS A 344 28.70 -28.27 -11.01
CA LYS A 344 28.19 -28.70 -9.70
C LYS A 344 27.17 -27.70 -9.15
N VAL A 345 27.48 -26.41 -9.19
CA VAL A 345 26.55 -25.35 -8.74
C VAL A 345 25.29 -25.33 -9.59
N GLN A 346 25.42 -25.48 -10.91
CA GLN A 346 24.27 -25.55 -11.81
C GLN A 346 23.30 -26.66 -11.41
N ARG A 347 23.81 -27.87 -11.20
CA ARG A 347 22.98 -29.02 -10.85
C ARG A 347 22.32 -28.87 -9.47
N VAL A 348 23.06 -28.41 -8.47
CA VAL A 348 22.50 -28.16 -7.12
C VAL A 348 21.41 -27.09 -7.17
N VAL A 349 21.69 -25.93 -7.76
CA VAL A 349 20.73 -24.82 -7.80
C VAL A 349 19.51 -25.19 -8.64
N ALA A 350 19.66 -25.94 -9.72
CA ALA A 350 18.53 -26.42 -10.53
C ALA A 350 17.62 -27.40 -9.75
N LEU A 351 18.19 -28.29 -8.93
CA LEU A 351 17.40 -29.18 -8.06
C LEU A 351 16.59 -28.38 -7.03
N LEU A 352 17.21 -27.39 -6.39
CA LEU A 352 16.54 -26.54 -5.40
C LEU A 352 15.47 -25.64 -6.05
N GLU A 353 15.74 -25.12 -7.26
CA GLU A 353 14.79 -24.31 -8.01
C GLU A 353 13.57 -25.14 -8.46
N ALA A 354 13.74 -26.42 -8.79
CA ALA A 354 12.66 -27.31 -9.18
C ALA A 354 11.81 -27.81 -8.00
N ASP A 355 12.33 -27.84 -6.77
CA ASP A 355 11.65 -28.43 -5.61
C ASP A 355 10.40 -27.64 -5.19
N THR A 356 9.23 -28.28 -5.17
CA THR A 356 7.95 -27.62 -4.85
C THR A 356 7.84 -27.06 -3.42
N GLY A 357 8.67 -27.52 -2.48
CA GLY A 357 8.76 -27.01 -1.11
C GLY A 357 9.59 -25.74 -0.97
N VAL A 358 10.29 -25.33 -2.02
CA VAL A 358 11.20 -24.17 -2.05
C VAL A 358 10.56 -23.01 -2.82
N ASP A 359 10.49 -21.82 -2.21
CA ASP A 359 10.03 -20.59 -2.85
C ASP A 359 11.17 -19.71 -3.36
N GLY A 360 12.40 -19.97 -2.93
CA GLY A 360 13.60 -19.26 -3.38
C GLY A 360 14.90 -19.89 -2.90
N VAL A 361 16.01 -19.55 -3.57
CA VAL A 361 17.33 -20.12 -3.29
C VAL A 361 18.30 -19.02 -2.86
N LEU A 362 19.00 -19.26 -1.75
CA LEU A 362 20.04 -18.39 -1.20
C LEU A 362 21.40 -19.08 -1.35
N VAL A 363 22.24 -18.59 -2.26
CA VAL A 363 23.58 -19.14 -2.54
C VAL A 363 24.62 -18.35 -1.75
N LEU A 364 25.31 -19.00 -0.80
CA LEU A 364 26.22 -18.37 0.16
C LEU A 364 27.64 -18.92 -0.03
N LEU A 365 28.51 -18.17 -0.69
CA LEU A 365 29.86 -18.62 -1.05
C LEU A 365 30.93 -17.78 -0.37
N ALA A 366 31.80 -18.46 0.38
CA ALA A 366 33.05 -17.89 0.88
C ALA A 366 34.19 -18.07 -0.14
N PRO A 367 35.27 -17.25 -0.07
CA PRO A 367 36.43 -17.41 -0.95
C PRO A 367 37.06 -18.79 -0.75
N ASP A 368 37.27 -19.50 -1.86
CA ASP A 368 37.94 -20.79 -1.87
C ASP A 368 38.89 -20.86 -3.07
N PRO A 369 40.21 -20.88 -2.84
CA PRO A 369 41.21 -20.97 -3.91
C PRO A 369 41.14 -22.25 -4.75
N LEU A 370 40.50 -23.31 -4.23
CA LEU A 370 40.36 -24.57 -4.95
C LEU A 370 39.15 -24.57 -5.90
N SER A 371 38.22 -23.62 -5.74
CA SER A 371 36.98 -23.50 -6.50
C SER A 371 37.12 -22.56 -7.70
N ASP A 372 36.43 -22.87 -8.80
CA ASP A 372 36.27 -21.95 -9.95
C ASP A 372 35.13 -20.95 -9.68
N LEU A 373 35.38 -20.01 -8.76
CA LEU A 373 34.36 -19.04 -8.35
C LEU A 373 33.97 -18.05 -9.46
N GLU A 374 34.85 -17.81 -10.43
CA GLU A 374 34.53 -17.02 -11.62
C GLU A 374 33.52 -17.73 -12.52
N GLY A 375 33.77 -19.00 -12.85
CA GLY A 375 32.83 -19.83 -13.59
C GLY A 375 31.51 -19.99 -12.85
N VAL A 376 31.55 -20.19 -11.54
CA VAL A 376 30.36 -20.26 -10.68
C VAL A 376 29.55 -18.97 -10.72
N ALA A 377 30.19 -17.79 -10.61
CA ALA A 377 29.48 -16.51 -10.66
C ALA A 377 28.78 -16.29 -12.01
N ARG A 378 29.45 -16.60 -13.13
CA ARG A 378 28.84 -16.54 -14.48
C ARG A 378 27.70 -17.53 -14.64
N GLN A 379 27.83 -18.73 -14.06
CA GLN A 379 26.79 -19.75 -14.13
C GLN A 379 25.55 -19.36 -13.32
N VAL A 380 25.72 -18.89 -12.09
CA VAL A 380 24.62 -18.40 -11.26
C VAL A 380 23.91 -17.22 -11.94
N ALA A 381 24.65 -16.30 -12.55
CA ALA A 381 24.13 -15.20 -13.35
C ALA A 381 23.25 -15.69 -14.52
N GLY A 382 23.71 -16.69 -15.28
CA GLY A 382 22.96 -17.29 -16.38
C GLY A 382 21.67 -17.99 -15.94
N MET A 383 21.72 -18.69 -14.80
CA MET A 383 20.56 -19.38 -14.24
C MET A 383 19.50 -18.43 -13.68
N ALA A 384 19.93 -17.41 -12.93
CA ALA A 384 19.03 -16.45 -12.30
C ALA A 384 18.14 -15.71 -13.31
N ALA A 385 18.66 -15.41 -14.51
CA ALA A 385 17.88 -14.81 -15.58
C ALA A 385 16.70 -15.69 -16.04
N GLN A 386 16.86 -17.02 -16.00
CA GLN A 386 15.87 -18.00 -16.51
C GLN A 386 15.02 -18.64 -15.41
N ALA A 387 15.47 -18.58 -14.15
CA ALA A 387 14.81 -19.19 -13.00
C ALA A 387 13.39 -18.65 -12.80
N ARG A 388 12.45 -19.52 -12.39
CA ARG A 388 11.09 -19.12 -12.03
C ARG A 388 11.03 -18.59 -10.60
N LYS A 389 11.93 -19.07 -9.75
CA LYS A 389 12.08 -18.67 -8.35
C LYS A 389 13.24 -17.68 -8.17
N PRO A 390 13.16 -16.76 -7.20
CA PRO A 390 14.25 -15.86 -6.86
C PRO A 390 15.52 -16.62 -6.47
N ILE A 391 16.65 -16.25 -7.08
CA ILE A 391 17.99 -16.66 -6.66
C ILE A 391 18.69 -15.42 -6.11
N VAL A 392 19.01 -15.44 -4.82
CA VAL A 392 19.78 -14.40 -4.14
C VAL A 392 21.15 -14.98 -3.82
N SER A 393 22.20 -14.20 -4.02
CA SER A 393 23.57 -14.68 -3.81
C SER A 393 24.33 -13.83 -2.81
N CYS A 394 25.22 -14.47 -2.06
CA CYS A 394 26.23 -13.84 -1.23
C CYS A 394 27.59 -14.40 -1.64
N PHE A 395 28.47 -13.52 -2.10
CA PHE A 395 29.88 -13.84 -2.30
C PHE A 395 30.63 -13.05 -1.23
N MET A 396 31.14 -13.72 -0.20
CA MET A 396 31.65 -13.08 1.01
C MET A 396 33.05 -12.49 0.81
N GLY A 397 33.30 -11.29 1.35
CA GLY A 397 34.61 -10.61 1.26
C GLY A 397 34.71 -9.60 0.12
N ASP A 398 35.83 -8.88 -0.01
CA ASP A 398 35.95 -7.76 -0.95
C ASP A 398 37.03 -7.94 -2.02
N ALA A 399 38.28 -8.20 -1.64
CA ALA A 399 39.43 -8.13 -2.55
C ALA A 399 39.25 -8.94 -3.87
N GLY A 400 38.90 -10.22 -3.78
CA GLY A 400 38.65 -11.06 -4.96
C GLY A 400 37.17 -11.17 -5.35
N MET A 401 36.26 -11.03 -4.38
CA MET A 401 34.83 -11.36 -4.59
C MET A 401 34.00 -10.19 -5.14
N ARG A 402 34.50 -8.95 -5.05
CA ARG A 402 33.80 -7.76 -5.57
C ARG A 402 33.55 -7.84 -7.07
N ALA A 403 34.56 -8.24 -7.85
CA ALA A 403 34.42 -8.40 -9.29
C ALA A 403 33.37 -9.47 -9.66
N LEU A 404 33.29 -10.56 -8.88
CA LEU A 404 32.29 -11.61 -9.08
C LEU A 404 30.87 -11.11 -8.81
N ARG A 405 30.68 -10.31 -7.75
CA ARG A 405 29.39 -9.66 -7.48
C ARG A 405 28.99 -8.71 -8.59
N GLN A 406 29.93 -7.95 -9.16
CA GLN A 406 29.63 -7.07 -10.30
C GLN A 406 29.17 -7.84 -11.54
N VAL A 407 29.68 -9.04 -11.78
CA VAL A 407 29.18 -9.91 -12.87
C VAL A 407 27.71 -10.26 -12.67
N LEU A 408 27.31 -10.57 -11.43
CA LEU A 408 25.92 -10.88 -11.07
C LEU A 408 25.03 -9.63 -11.11
N ASP A 409 25.48 -8.52 -10.54
CA ASP A 409 24.73 -7.25 -10.53
C ASP A 409 24.45 -6.75 -11.96
N ARG A 410 25.40 -6.89 -12.89
CA ARG A 410 25.24 -6.48 -14.31
C ARG A 410 24.15 -7.22 -15.07
N VAL A 411 23.87 -8.48 -14.72
CA VAL A 411 22.76 -9.25 -15.33
C VAL A 411 21.46 -9.12 -14.53
N GLY A 412 21.46 -8.29 -13.49
CA GLY A 412 20.31 -8.12 -12.60
C GLY A 412 20.10 -9.31 -11.67
N THR A 413 21.15 -9.91 -11.14
CA THR A 413 21.05 -10.92 -10.07
C THR A 413 21.55 -10.31 -8.75
N PRO A 414 20.73 -10.24 -7.69
CA PRO A 414 21.13 -9.57 -6.45
C PRO A 414 22.28 -10.33 -5.76
N ALA A 415 23.44 -9.66 -5.67
CA ALA A 415 24.63 -10.20 -5.03
C ALA A 415 25.08 -9.33 -3.83
N PHE A 416 25.31 -10.00 -2.71
CA PHE A 416 25.62 -9.40 -1.42
C PHE A 416 26.99 -9.80 -0.89
N ARG A 417 27.59 -8.91 -0.08
CA ARG A 417 28.90 -9.14 0.54
C ARG A 417 28.85 -9.91 1.86
N THR A 418 27.67 -9.98 2.48
CA THR A 418 27.45 -10.58 3.81
C THR A 418 26.20 -11.46 3.82
N PRO A 419 26.21 -12.61 4.51
CA PRO A 419 25.04 -13.50 4.61
C PRO A 419 23.81 -12.81 5.18
N GLU A 420 23.99 -11.92 6.16
CA GLU A 420 22.95 -11.16 6.83
C GLU A 420 22.21 -10.23 5.86
N SER A 421 22.93 -9.53 4.98
CA SER A 421 22.31 -8.68 3.96
C SER A 421 21.53 -9.51 2.94
N ALA A 422 22.04 -10.68 2.57
CA ALA A 422 21.39 -11.58 1.63
C ALA A 422 20.11 -12.22 2.23
N ALA A 423 20.16 -12.62 3.51
CA ALA A 423 19.01 -13.09 4.26
C ALA A 423 17.95 -11.99 4.43
N ASN A 424 18.36 -10.78 4.84
CA ASN A 424 17.47 -9.62 4.96
C ASN A 424 16.79 -9.26 3.62
N ALA A 425 17.56 -9.31 2.52
CA ALA A 425 17.07 -9.09 1.17
C ALA A 425 15.95 -10.07 0.80
N PHE A 426 16.12 -11.36 1.10
CA PHE A 426 15.03 -12.34 0.93
C PHE A 426 13.86 -12.08 1.89
N GLY A 427 14.18 -11.70 3.14
CA GLY A 427 13.24 -11.20 4.16
C GLY A 427 12.24 -10.19 3.60
N ILE A 428 12.76 -9.19 2.90
CA ILE A 428 11.98 -8.11 2.27
C ILE A 428 11.03 -8.65 1.20
N LEU A 429 11.49 -9.61 0.39
CA LEU A 429 10.67 -10.23 -0.65
C LEU A 429 9.55 -11.10 -0.08
N GLY A 430 9.86 -11.92 0.93
CA GLY A 430 8.87 -12.74 1.64
C GLY A 430 7.84 -11.89 2.38
N ALA A 431 8.29 -10.83 3.05
CA ALA A 431 7.42 -9.85 3.71
C ALA A 431 6.53 -9.13 2.69
N TYR A 432 7.05 -8.76 1.52
CA TYR A 432 6.25 -8.15 0.46
C TYR A 432 5.12 -9.09 0.03
N HIS A 433 5.42 -10.34 -0.30
CA HIS A 433 4.40 -11.33 -0.69
C HIS A 433 3.35 -11.54 0.40
N TYR A 434 3.78 -11.66 1.65
CA TYR A 434 2.88 -11.82 2.79
C TYR A 434 1.97 -10.61 2.99
N ASN A 435 2.53 -9.40 2.97
CA ASN A 435 1.78 -8.16 3.15
C ASN A 435 0.80 -7.93 2.00
N GLN A 436 1.14 -8.30 0.76
CA GLN A 436 0.21 -8.28 -0.36
C GLN A 436 -0.98 -9.23 -0.14
N THR A 437 -0.71 -10.44 0.36
CA THR A 437 -1.77 -11.41 0.71
C THR A 437 -2.71 -10.83 1.76
N LEU A 438 -2.16 -10.16 2.78
CA LEU A 438 -2.95 -9.48 3.82
C LEU A 438 -3.72 -8.29 3.25
N ALA A 439 -3.14 -7.48 2.37
CA ALA A 439 -3.77 -6.29 1.80
C ALA A 439 -4.99 -6.61 0.93
N GLN A 440 -4.98 -7.79 0.30
CA GLN A 440 -6.09 -8.31 -0.50
C GLN A 440 -7.27 -8.81 0.35
N GLN A 441 -7.08 -9.05 1.65
CA GLN A 441 -8.15 -9.54 2.51
C GLN A 441 -9.23 -8.48 2.74
N THR A 442 -10.40 -8.74 2.16
CA THR A 442 -11.61 -7.92 2.30
C THR A 442 -12.71 -8.71 3.00
N LEU A 443 -13.66 -8.00 3.63
CA LEU A 443 -14.84 -8.64 4.21
C LEU A 443 -15.74 -9.23 3.11
N PRO A 444 -16.40 -10.36 3.36
CA PRO A 444 -17.39 -10.90 2.42
C PRO A 444 -18.58 -9.94 2.27
N PRO A 445 -19.23 -9.92 1.08
CA PRO A 445 -20.30 -9.00 0.75
C PRO A 445 -21.55 -9.25 1.56
N GLU A 446 -21.90 -10.53 1.76
CA GLU A 446 -22.90 -10.95 2.71
C GLU A 446 -22.23 -11.29 4.04
N PRO A 447 -22.82 -10.91 5.19
CA PRO A 447 -22.38 -11.42 6.47
C PRO A 447 -22.51 -12.95 6.48
N LEU A 448 -21.50 -13.65 6.98
CA LEU A 448 -21.50 -15.12 7.05
C LEU A 448 -22.57 -15.67 8.01
N GLY A 449 -23.18 -14.80 8.83
CA GLY A 449 -24.26 -15.09 9.74
C GLY A 449 -25.35 -14.03 9.72
N LYS A 450 -26.05 -13.86 10.85
CA LYS A 450 -27.13 -12.87 10.98
C LYS A 450 -26.55 -11.44 10.88
N PRO A 451 -27.20 -10.52 10.16
CA PRO A 451 -26.78 -9.13 10.14
C PRO A 451 -26.86 -8.52 11.55
N PRO A 452 -25.95 -7.60 11.91
CA PRO A 452 -25.99 -6.94 13.21
C PRO A 452 -27.22 -6.04 13.34
N LEU A 453 -27.67 -5.86 14.57
CA LEU A 453 -28.81 -4.99 14.93
C LEU A 453 -28.31 -3.55 15.14
N LEU A 454 -27.89 -2.89 14.05
CA LEU A 454 -27.23 -1.58 14.10
C LEU A 454 -28.06 -0.51 14.80
N ASP A 455 -29.36 -0.44 14.54
CA ASP A 455 -30.23 0.58 15.16
C ASP A 455 -30.29 0.43 16.68
N LYS A 456 -30.34 -0.81 17.17
CA LYS A 456 -30.35 -1.10 18.62
C LYS A 456 -29.00 -0.75 19.25
N ALA A 457 -27.90 -1.14 18.61
CA ALA A 457 -26.56 -0.85 19.11
C ALA A 457 -26.28 0.67 19.16
N ARG A 458 -26.67 1.39 18.09
CA ARG A 458 -26.53 2.85 18.02
C ARG A 458 -27.40 3.56 19.05
N ALA A 459 -28.65 3.10 19.26
CA ALA A 459 -29.53 3.64 20.28
C ALA A 459 -28.97 3.43 21.70
N LEU A 460 -28.40 2.25 21.98
CA LEU A 460 -27.77 1.93 23.26
C LEU A 460 -26.59 2.88 23.55
N VAL A 461 -25.69 3.06 22.59
CA VAL A 461 -24.55 3.99 22.72
C VAL A 461 -25.03 5.44 22.87
N ALA A 462 -26.01 5.85 22.06
CA ALA A 462 -26.55 7.21 22.12
C ALA A 462 -27.21 7.51 23.48
N HIS A 463 -27.93 6.55 24.05
CA HIS A 463 -28.54 6.69 25.38
C HIS A 463 -27.48 6.90 26.47
N ALA A 464 -26.42 6.09 26.47
CA ALA A 464 -25.30 6.26 27.41
C ALA A 464 -24.62 7.63 27.29
N GLN A 465 -24.42 8.11 26.05
CA GLN A 465 -23.85 9.43 25.79
C GLN A 465 -24.76 10.58 26.23
N GLN A 466 -26.09 10.46 26.06
CA GLN A 466 -27.06 11.45 26.53
C GLN A 466 -27.02 11.61 28.05
N GLU A 467 -26.79 10.52 28.78
CA GLU A 467 -26.55 10.51 30.23
C GLU A 467 -25.14 10.96 30.62
N ARG A 468 -24.32 11.40 29.66
CA ARG A 468 -22.92 11.83 29.82
C ARG A 468 -22.02 10.73 30.42
N ARG A 469 -22.39 9.47 30.25
CA ARG A 469 -21.57 8.31 30.65
C ARG A 469 -20.45 8.10 29.64
N ARG A 470 -19.27 7.70 30.14
CA ARG A 470 -18.09 7.35 29.34
C ARG A 470 -17.83 5.84 29.29
N SER A 471 -18.71 5.05 29.86
CA SER A 471 -18.64 3.59 29.84
C SER A 471 -20.05 3.00 29.84
N LEU A 472 -20.15 1.80 29.28
CA LEU A 472 -21.38 1.00 29.33
C LEU A 472 -21.43 0.20 30.64
N THR A 473 -22.64 -0.03 31.12
CA THR A 473 -22.90 -0.95 32.24
C THR A 473 -22.71 -2.42 31.80
N PRO A 474 -22.50 -3.37 32.72
CA PRO A 474 -22.35 -4.79 32.36
C PRO A 474 -23.50 -5.34 31.51
N GLN A 475 -24.74 -4.95 31.83
CA GLN A 475 -25.93 -5.35 31.06
C GLN A 475 -25.94 -4.74 29.66
N GLU A 476 -25.54 -3.48 29.51
CA GLU A 476 -25.39 -2.83 28.20
C GLU A 476 -24.25 -3.46 27.37
N CYS A 477 -23.15 -3.87 28.00
CA CYS A 477 -22.08 -4.62 27.35
C CYS A 477 -22.60 -5.96 26.78
N GLU A 478 -23.35 -6.73 27.55
CA GLU A 478 -23.97 -7.98 27.09
C GLU A 478 -24.96 -7.75 25.93
N GLN A 479 -25.78 -6.70 26.03
CA GLN A 479 -26.69 -6.30 24.95
C GLN A 479 -25.94 -5.90 23.69
N LEU A 480 -24.81 -5.21 23.82
CA LEU A 480 -23.96 -4.84 22.69
C LEU A 480 -23.34 -6.08 22.02
N LEU A 481 -22.83 -7.03 22.80
CA LEU A 481 -22.33 -8.32 22.30
C LEU A 481 -23.42 -9.05 21.49
N ALA A 482 -24.65 -9.09 22.01
CA ALA A 482 -25.79 -9.69 21.34
C ALA A 482 -26.19 -8.96 20.04
N CYS A 483 -26.10 -7.62 20.00
CA CYS A 483 -26.43 -6.85 18.79
C CYS A 483 -25.51 -7.19 17.59
N PHE A 484 -24.26 -7.55 17.86
CA PHE A 484 -23.28 -7.95 16.84
C PHE A 484 -23.11 -9.47 16.72
N HIS A 485 -23.90 -10.26 17.43
CA HIS A 485 -23.81 -11.73 17.47
C HIS A 485 -22.41 -12.23 17.83
N ILE A 486 -21.74 -11.58 18.78
CA ILE A 486 -20.40 -12.00 19.23
C ILE A 486 -20.56 -13.29 20.08
N PRO A 487 -19.96 -14.44 19.69
CA PRO A 487 -20.20 -15.73 20.32
C PRO A 487 -19.40 -15.88 21.64
N VAL A 488 -19.65 -14.98 22.58
CA VAL A 488 -19.02 -14.95 23.91
C VAL A 488 -20.11 -14.93 24.96
N ARG A 489 -20.07 -15.91 25.87
CA ARG A 489 -20.95 -15.95 27.04
C ARG A 489 -20.30 -15.20 28.19
N VAL A 490 -20.98 -14.21 28.75
CA VAL A 490 -20.52 -13.52 29.97
C VAL A 490 -20.93 -14.38 31.17
N ALA A 491 -19.97 -14.76 32.00
CA ALA A 491 -20.25 -15.57 33.20
C ALA A 491 -20.78 -14.70 34.34
N ALA A 492 -21.78 -15.20 35.07
CA ALA A 492 -22.19 -14.59 36.33
C ALA A 492 -21.09 -14.80 37.39
N GLN A 493 -20.99 -13.89 38.38
CA GLN A 493 -19.97 -13.99 39.45
C GLN A 493 -19.97 -15.34 40.20
N ALA A 494 -21.11 -16.03 40.27
CA ALA A 494 -21.23 -17.37 40.86
C ALA A 494 -20.59 -18.48 40.01
N ASP A 495 -20.60 -18.34 38.68
CA ASP A 495 -20.09 -19.35 37.72
C ASP A 495 -18.57 -19.28 37.53
N ALA A 496 -17.93 -18.17 37.94
CA ALA A 496 -16.49 -17.95 37.81
C ALA A 496 -15.64 -18.97 38.61
N HIS A 497 -16.25 -19.66 39.59
CA HIS A 497 -15.61 -20.71 40.41
C HIS A 497 -15.68 -22.10 39.76
N GLY A 498 -16.49 -22.30 38.72
CA GLY A 498 -16.67 -23.58 38.02
C GLY A 498 -15.86 -23.73 36.74
N ILE A 499 -15.13 -22.69 36.32
CA ILE A 499 -14.17 -22.77 35.21
C ILE A 499 -12.90 -23.36 35.78
N ASP A 500 -12.50 -24.53 35.31
CA ASP A 500 -11.22 -25.11 35.67
C ASP A 500 -10.09 -24.23 35.15
N ARG A 501 -9.46 -23.49 36.08
CA ARG A 501 -8.37 -22.55 35.80
C ARG A 501 -7.03 -23.26 35.64
N GLU A 502 -6.91 -24.52 36.02
CA GLU A 502 -5.69 -25.30 35.86
C GLU A 502 -5.56 -25.83 34.42
N ASP A 503 -6.69 -26.11 33.76
CA ASP A 503 -6.74 -26.66 32.39
C ASP A 503 -6.96 -25.62 31.28
N ASN A 504 -7.52 -24.44 31.58
CA ASN A 504 -7.84 -23.42 30.57
C ASN A 504 -6.99 -22.15 30.70
N MET A 505 -6.24 -21.85 29.64
CA MET A 505 -5.35 -20.69 29.62
C MET A 505 -6.13 -19.38 29.38
N PRO A 506 -5.95 -18.35 30.24
CA PRO A 506 -6.67 -17.08 30.10
C PRO A 506 -6.17 -16.29 28.89
N MET A 507 -7.11 -15.84 28.07
CA MET A 507 -6.89 -14.99 26.90
C MET A 507 -7.43 -13.59 27.14
N SER A 508 -6.97 -12.61 26.36
CA SER A 508 -7.59 -11.28 26.31
C SER A 508 -7.80 -10.81 24.87
N ILE A 509 -8.94 -10.16 24.63
CA ILE A 509 -9.20 -9.38 23.42
C ILE A 509 -9.33 -7.92 23.84
N ARG A 510 -8.49 -7.07 23.27
CA ARG A 510 -8.48 -5.63 23.54
C ARG A 510 -8.61 -4.83 22.25
N VAL A 511 -9.54 -3.91 22.21
CA VAL A 511 -9.62 -2.84 21.22
C VAL A 511 -9.23 -1.55 21.91
N ARG A 512 -8.28 -0.84 21.31
CA ARG A 512 -7.88 0.51 21.72
C ARG A 512 -7.78 1.40 20.49
N ARG A 513 -7.61 2.69 20.71
CA ARG A 513 -7.50 3.67 19.63
C ARG A 513 -6.14 4.34 19.63
N ASP A 514 -5.54 4.41 18.46
CA ASP A 514 -4.40 5.24 18.16
C ASP A 514 -4.90 6.61 17.65
N PRO A 515 -4.35 7.74 18.13
CA PRO A 515 -4.79 9.06 17.70
C PRO A 515 -4.64 9.32 16.19
N ARG A 516 -3.72 8.62 15.53
CA ARG A 516 -3.38 8.82 14.11
C ARG A 516 -4.05 7.78 13.20
N TYR A 517 -4.10 6.53 13.64
CA TYR A 517 -4.55 5.41 12.81
C TYR A 517 -5.91 4.83 13.22
N GLY A 518 -6.53 5.34 14.29
CA GLY A 518 -7.82 4.87 14.74
C GLY A 518 -7.73 3.54 15.49
N PRO A 519 -8.78 2.72 15.48
CA PRO A 519 -8.86 1.54 16.33
C PRO A 519 -7.88 0.44 15.89
N TYR A 520 -7.37 -0.32 16.86
CA TYR A 520 -6.54 -1.51 16.67
C TYR A 520 -6.90 -2.61 17.68
N PHE A 521 -6.72 -3.86 17.27
CA PHE A 521 -6.95 -5.06 18.07
C PHE A 521 -5.64 -5.55 18.68
N LEU A 522 -5.72 -6.03 19.92
CA LEU A 522 -4.69 -6.76 20.65
C LEU A 522 -5.24 -8.11 21.06
N PHE A 523 -4.45 -9.16 20.86
CA PHE A 523 -4.74 -10.51 21.33
C PHE A 523 -3.50 -11.10 22.03
N GLY A 524 -3.70 -11.70 23.19
CA GLY A 524 -2.64 -12.31 23.98
C GLY A 524 -3.16 -12.92 25.28
N SER A 525 -2.27 -13.13 26.24
CA SER A 525 -2.61 -13.62 27.58
C SER A 525 -3.59 -12.67 28.29
N GLY A 526 -4.51 -13.22 29.07
CA GLY A 526 -5.44 -12.48 29.93
C GLY A 526 -5.23 -12.76 31.41
N GLY A 527 -6.01 -12.10 32.26
CA GLY A 527 -5.93 -12.26 33.71
C GLY A 527 -4.56 -11.90 34.30
N ASP A 528 -4.21 -12.55 35.42
CA ASP A 528 -2.94 -12.31 36.12
C ASP A 528 -1.71 -12.72 35.27
N ASP A 529 -1.88 -13.70 34.37
CA ASP A 529 -0.83 -14.16 33.46
C ASP A 529 -0.36 -13.04 32.49
N ALA A 530 -1.23 -12.08 32.19
CA ALA A 530 -0.88 -10.92 31.37
C ALA A 530 0.18 -10.02 32.04
N LEU A 531 0.30 -10.04 33.38
CA LEU A 531 1.31 -9.28 34.12
C LEU A 531 2.69 -9.95 34.04
N ILE A 532 2.73 -11.26 33.83
CA ILE A 532 3.94 -12.10 33.81
C ILE A 532 4.47 -12.27 32.38
N ALA A 533 3.59 -12.25 31.38
CA ALA A 533 3.95 -12.34 29.98
C ALA A 533 4.80 -11.11 29.54
N GLY A 534 6.13 -11.29 29.47
CA GLY A 534 7.08 -10.25 29.04
C GLY A 534 7.01 -9.88 27.54
N GLY A 535 6.06 -10.45 26.80
CA GLY A 535 5.89 -10.24 25.35
C GLY A 535 4.85 -9.17 25.01
N PHE A 536 5.01 -8.55 23.83
CA PHE A 536 4.02 -7.60 23.31
C PHE A 536 2.85 -8.39 22.69
N PRO A 537 1.57 -8.11 23.05
CA PRO A 537 0.44 -8.81 22.45
C PRO A 537 0.41 -8.64 20.93
N ALA A 538 -0.08 -9.66 20.22
CA ALA A 538 -0.23 -9.57 18.77
C ALA A 538 -1.21 -8.46 18.42
N LEU A 539 -0.89 -7.67 17.40
CA LEU A 539 -1.64 -6.47 17.02
C LEU A 539 -2.09 -6.52 15.56
N GLU A 540 -3.34 -6.13 15.30
CA GLU A 540 -3.86 -5.96 13.94
C GLU A 540 -4.87 -4.81 13.81
N LEU A 541 -5.00 -4.25 12.61
CA LEU A 541 -5.97 -3.19 12.31
C LEU A 541 -7.29 -3.76 11.75
N PRO A 542 -8.45 -3.24 12.19
CA PRO A 542 -9.72 -3.53 11.54
C PRO A 542 -9.81 -2.85 10.16
N PRO A 543 -10.65 -3.35 9.24
CA PRO A 543 -11.55 -4.50 9.41
C PRO A 543 -10.80 -5.85 9.39
N LEU A 544 -11.25 -6.78 10.24
CA LEU A 544 -10.79 -8.16 10.31
C LEU A 544 -11.78 -9.10 9.61
N ASN A 545 -11.27 -10.01 8.79
CA ASN A 545 -11.99 -11.18 8.30
C ASN A 545 -11.40 -12.45 8.95
N ARG A 546 -11.95 -13.63 8.64
CA ARG A 546 -11.51 -14.93 9.19
C ARG A 546 -10.01 -15.17 9.06
N TYR A 547 -9.46 -14.84 7.89
CA TYR A 547 -8.04 -15.00 7.63
C TYR A 547 -7.19 -14.06 8.49
N LEU A 548 -7.55 -12.78 8.58
CA LEU A 548 -6.84 -11.78 9.38
C LEU A 548 -6.93 -12.07 10.87
N ALA A 549 -8.11 -12.45 11.37
CA ALA A 549 -8.31 -12.89 12.75
C ALA A 549 -7.43 -14.12 13.06
N ARG A 550 -7.38 -15.09 12.15
CA ARG A 550 -6.51 -16.26 12.28
C ARG A 550 -5.04 -15.86 12.35
N LYS A 551 -4.59 -14.93 11.51
CA LYS A 551 -3.22 -14.42 11.56
C LYS A 551 -2.94 -13.60 12.81
N LEU A 552 -3.89 -12.81 13.32
CA LEU A 552 -3.74 -12.14 14.60
C LEU A 552 -3.47 -13.14 15.73
N VAL A 553 -4.30 -14.17 15.84
CA VAL A 553 -4.16 -15.21 16.87
C VAL A 553 -2.87 -16.01 16.69
N GLN A 554 -2.59 -16.51 15.47
CA GLN A 554 -1.43 -17.36 15.20
C GLN A 554 -0.07 -16.70 15.47
N ARG A 555 0.02 -15.37 15.37
CA ARG A 555 1.25 -14.61 15.61
C ARG A 555 1.51 -14.36 17.10
N SER A 556 0.47 -14.42 17.93
CA SER A 556 0.61 -14.23 19.38
C SER A 556 1.58 -15.22 19.99
N ASP A 557 2.36 -14.76 20.97
CA ASP A 557 3.24 -15.63 21.75
C ASP A 557 2.42 -16.71 22.48
N LEU A 558 1.19 -16.37 22.90
CA LEU A 558 0.24 -17.30 23.50
C LEU A 558 -0.07 -18.51 22.59
N TRP A 559 -0.33 -18.25 21.30
CA TRP A 559 -0.58 -19.29 20.32
C TRP A 559 0.64 -20.17 20.04
N ARG A 560 1.80 -19.55 19.83
CA ARG A 560 3.06 -20.25 19.55
C ARG A 560 3.55 -21.08 20.74
N GLY A 561 3.34 -20.59 21.96
CA GLY A 561 3.79 -21.23 23.19
C GLY A 561 2.93 -22.44 23.58
N ALA A 562 1.61 -22.25 23.71
CA ALA A 562 0.74 -23.26 24.33
C ALA A 562 -0.65 -23.41 23.69
N LEU A 563 -1.33 -22.30 23.33
CA LEU A 563 -2.76 -22.33 22.98
C LEU A 563 -3.06 -23.22 21.78
N SER A 564 -2.13 -23.31 20.81
CA SER A 564 -2.27 -24.14 19.62
C SER A 564 -2.42 -25.65 19.90
N ARG A 565 -2.01 -26.12 21.08
CA ARG A 565 -2.10 -27.53 21.50
C ARG A 565 -3.32 -27.83 22.37
N GLN A 566 -3.88 -26.81 23.02
CA GLN A 566 -4.99 -26.96 23.98
C GLN A 566 -6.35 -26.61 23.38
N MET A 567 -6.42 -25.65 22.46
CA MET A 567 -7.71 -25.18 21.94
C MET A 567 -8.29 -26.10 20.87
N THR A 568 -9.57 -26.46 21.03
CA THR A 568 -10.29 -27.27 20.04
C THR A 568 -10.53 -26.48 18.73
N PRO A 569 -10.69 -27.16 17.58
CA PRO A 569 -11.04 -26.49 16.33
C PRO A 569 -12.35 -25.68 16.40
N ALA A 570 -13.35 -26.14 17.17
CA ALA A 570 -14.63 -25.46 17.32
C ALA A 570 -14.49 -24.16 18.13
N ALA A 571 -13.82 -24.21 19.28
CA ALA A 571 -13.53 -23.02 20.08
C ALA A 571 -12.65 -22.01 19.31
N PHE A 572 -11.70 -22.51 18.52
CA PHE A 572 -10.91 -21.65 17.66
C PHE A 572 -11.77 -20.91 16.63
N GLU A 573 -12.70 -21.59 15.95
CA GLU A 573 -13.61 -20.91 15.02
C GLU A 573 -14.53 -19.90 15.71
N ASN A 574 -15.01 -20.16 16.93
CA ASN A 574 -15.74 -19.16 17.71
C ASN A 574 -14.88 -17.95 18.05
N LEU A 575 -13.59 -18.14 18.38
CA LEU A 575 -12.66 -17.03 18.65
C LEU A 575 -12.46 -16.16 17.40
N LEU A 576 -12.32 -16.78 16.24
CA LEU A 576 -12.19 -16.02 14.99
C LEU A 576 -13.47 -15.26 14.65
N GLU A 577 -14.63 -15.86 14.88
CA GLU A 577 -15.93 -15.20 14.70
C GLU A 577 -16.12 -14.02 15.67
N ALA A 578 -15.72 -14.17 16.92
CA ALA A 578 -15.76 -13.09 17.90
C ALA A 578 -14.90 -11.89 17.46
N LEU A 579 -13.68 -12.13 16.95
CA LEU A 579 -12.82 -11.08 16.43
C LEU A 579 -13.40 -10.38 15.19
N GLU A 580 -14.03 -11.11 14.28
CA GLU A 580 -14.72 -10.54 13.11
C GLU A 580 -15.91 -9.66 13.53
N ASN A 581 -16.78 -10.17 14.40
CA ASN A 581 -17.98 -9.48 14.83
C ASN A 581 -17.65 -8.25 15.70
N LEU A 582 -16.62 -8.34 16.55
CA LEU A 582 -16.06 -7.16 17.25
C LEU A 582 -15.48 -6.16 16.25
N SER A 583 -14.78 -6.60 15.21
CA SER A 583 -14.27 -5.70 14.18
C SER A 583 -15.40 -4.99 13.44
N GLN A 584 -16.53 -5.64 13.24
CA GLN A 584 -17.73 -4.99 12.68
C GLN A 584 -18.30 -3.97 13.67
N ALA A 585 -18.39 -4.28 14.97
CA ALA A 585 -18.85 -3.34 15.99
C ALA A 585 -18.04 -2.05 16.02
N VAL A 586 -16.71 -2.16 16.00
CA VAL A 586 -15.78 -1.03 16.00
C VAL A 586 -15.86 -0.21 14.70
N SER A 587 -16.13 -0.87 13.57
CA SER A 587 -16.31 -0.18 12.29
C SER A 587 -17.60 0.65 12.28
N GLU A 588 -18.68 0.09 12.83
CA GLU A 588 -20.03 0.68 12.79
C GLU A 588 -20.33 1.66 13.94
N LEU A 589 -19.50 1.68 14.99
CA LEU A 589 -19.66 2.51 16.18
C LEU A 589 -18.40 3.36 16.43
N PRO A 590 -18.22 4.49 15.73
CA PRO A 590 -17.06 5.39 15.91
C PRO A 590 -16.93 5.98 17.33
N ALA A 591 -18.00 5.94 18.12
CA ALA A 591 -18.04 6.36 19.52
C ALA A 591 -17.33 5.39 20.48
N LEU A 592 -17.04 4.15 20.07
CA LEU A 592 -16.24 3.23 20.89
C LEU A 592 -14.80 3.74 21.01
N ASP A 593 -14.33 3.92 22.25
CA ASP A 593 -12.95 4.27 22.55
C ASP A 593 -12.10 3.04 22.84
N SER A 594 -12.64 2.16 23.69
CA SER A 594 -12.01 0.91 24.11
C SER A 594 -13.04 -0.22 24.20
N PHE A 595 -12.59 -1.45 23.96
CA PHE A 595 -13.37 -2.66 24.18
C PHE A 595 -12.45 -3.73 24.78
N LEU A 596 -12.72 -4.18 25.99
CA LEU A 596 -11.93 -5.15 26.72
C LEU A 596 -12.79 -6.38 27.02
N ILE A 597 -12.32 -7.55 26.60
CA ILE A 597 -12.80 -8.86 27.06
C ILE A 597 -11.63 -9.54 27.75
N ASP A 598 -11.65 -9.57 29.08
CA ASP A 598 -10.54 -10.04 29.90
C ASP A 598 -11.00 -10.42 31.32
N PRO A 599 -10.68 -11.63 31.83
CA PRO A 599 -10.15 -12.77 31.08
C PRO A 599 -11.22 -13.45 30.23
N LEU A 600 -10.78 -13.98 29.09
CA LEU A 600 -11.54 -14.81 28.16
C LEU A 600 -11.01 -16.24 28.21
N TYR A 601 -11.89 -17.20 28.46
CA TYR A 601 -11.58 -18.63 28.43
C TYR A 601 -12.26 -19.29 27.23
N ALA A 602 -11.71 -20.40 26.78
CA ALA A 602 -12.33 -21.28 25.80
C ALA A 602 -12.58 -22.63 26.47
N ASP A 603 -13.81 -23.13 26.39
CA ASP A 603 -14.10 -24.55 26.61
C ASP A 603 -14.10 -25.30 25.27
N ASP A 604 -14.57 -26.56 25.23
CA ASP A 604 -14.58 -27.35 24.00
C ASP A 604 -15.42 -26.73 22.86
N MET A 605 -16.44 -25.92 23.17
CA MET A 605 -17.48 -25.48 22.24
C MET A 605 -17.87 -24.00 22.34
N GLN A 606 -17.41 -23.26 23.35
CA GLN A 606 -17.84 -21.90 23.68
C GLN A 606 -16.68 -21.05 24.21
N LEU A 607 -16.87 -19.73 24.11
CA LEU A 607 -16.02 -18.74 24.75
C LEU A 607 -16.73 -18.17 25.97
N ILE A 608 -16.02 -18.08 27.09
CA ILE A 608 -16.55 -17.59 28.36
C ILE A 608 -15.73 -16.39 28.80
N ALA A 609 -16.37 -15.22 28.90
CA ALA A 609 -15.75 -14.01 29.43
C ALA A 609 -16.12 -13.81 30.90
N LEU A 610 -15.12 -13.52 31.74
CA LEU A 610 -15.34 -13.11 33.13
C LEU A 610 -15.48 -11.59 33.29
N GLY A 611 -14.98 -10.82 32.33
CA GLY A 611 -15.03 -9.37 32.34
C GLY A 611 -15.21 -8.80 30.94
N VAL A 612 -16.17 -7.90 30.78
CA VAL A 612 -16.39 -7.11 29.56
C VAL A 612 -16.52 -5.64 29.95
N GLN A 613 -15.63 -4.82 29.41
CA GLN A 613 -15.66 -3.37 29.61
C GLN A 613 -15.65 -2.66 28.26
N VAL A 614 -16.52 -1.67 28.11
CA VAL A 614 -16.63 -0.85 26.90
C VAL A 614 -16.65 0.61 27.30
N ASP A 615 -15.66 1.37 26.82
CA ASP A 615 -15.54 2.80 27.06
C ASP A 615 -15.95 3.58 25.81
N LEU A 616 -16.60 4.73 26.04
CA LEU A 616 -17.20 5.59 25.02
C LEU A 616 -16.52 6.95 24.97
N ARG A 617 -16.41 7.49 23.76
CA ARG A 617 -16.03 8.88 23.50
C ARG A 617 -17.20 9.83 23.74
N SER A 618 -16.87 11.09 23.97
CA SER A 618 -17.85 12.18 24.08
C SER A 618 -18.35 12.70 22.72
N GLU A 619 -17.79 12.21 21.61
CA GLU A 619 -18.21 12.58 20.25
C GLU A 619 -19.59 12.00 19.92
N SER A 620 -20.49 12.87 19.44
CA SER A 620 -21.88 12.50 19.17
C SER A 620 -22.01 11.61 17.94
N MET A 621 -22.84 10.57 18.04
CA MET A 621 -23.25 9.69 16.93
C MET A 621 -24.25 10.33 15.94
N LEU A 622 -24.38 11.66 15.90
CA LEU A 622 -25.29 12.37 14.99
C LEU A 622 -24.96 12.15 13.50
N VAL A 623 -23.70 11.86 13.19
CA VAL A 623 -23.24 11.60 11.82
C VAL A 623 -22.85 10.12 11.69
N LEU A 624 -23.50 9.43 10.77
CA LEU A 624 -23.30 8.01 10.52
C LEU A 624 -21.92 7.75 9.88
N PRO A 625 -21.19 6.69 10.26
CA PRO A 625 -19.87 6.42 9.71
C PRO A 625 -19.89 6.27 8.17
N GLU A 626 -20.94 5.71 7.60
CA GLU A 626 -21.17 5.57 6.16
C GLU A 626 -21.17 6.92 5.44
N THR A 627 -21.71 7.97 6.09
CA THR A 627 -21.78 9.33 5.52
C THR A 627 -20.46 10.09 5.61
N THR A 628 -19.58 9.69 6.54
CA THR A 628 -18.23 10.27 6.65
C THR A 628 -17.19 9.52 5.83
N GLY A 629 -17.52 8.34 5.31
CA GLY A 629 -16.57 7.40 4.71
C GLY A 629 -15.72 6.67 5.76
N TYR A 630 -16.22 6.46 6.99
CA TYR A 630 -15.48 5.78 8.06
C TYR A 630 -14.13 6.44 8.39
N ARG A 631 -14.09 7.77 8.53
CA ARG A 631 -12.85 8.53 8.79
C ARG A 631 -12.12 8.12 10.06
N HIS A 632 -12.81 7.48 11.00
CA HIS A 632 -12.21 6.95 12.22
C HIS A 632 -11.34 5.71 11.99
N MET A 633 -11.43 5.07 10.83
CA MET A 633 -10.71 3.85 10.48
C MET A 633 -9.48 4.18 9.64
N ALA A 634 -8.34 3.53 9.92
CA ALA A 634 -7.19 3.61 9.02
C ALA A 634 -7.48 3.01 7.63
N ILE A 635 -8.26 1.93 7.59
CA ILE A 635 -8.61 1.19 6.37
C ILE A 635 -10.13 1.25 6.20
N HIS A 636 -10.58 1.72 5.03
CA HIS A 636 -12.00 1.78 4.73
C HIS A 636 -12.62 0.36 4.76
N PRO A 637 -13.69 0.11 5.51
CA PRO A 637 -14.38 -1.18 5.50
C PRO A 637 -15.10 -1.42 4.17
N TYR A 638 -15.35 -2.68 3.83
CA TYR A 638 -16.12 -2.98 2.62
C TYR A 638 -17.52 -2.34 2.71
N PRO A 639 -17.97 -1.53 1.71
CA PRO A 639 -19.21 -0.77 1.81
C PRO A 639 -20.44 -1.67 1.57
N ARG A 640 -20.79 -2.48 2.59
CA ARG A 640 -21.89 -3.45 2.55
C ARG A 640 -23.24 -2.83 2.19
N GLY A 641 -23.47 -1.56 2.53
CA GLY A 641 -24.70 -0.84 2.16
C GLY A 641 -24.94 -0.70 0.65
N LEU A 642 -23.91 -0.89 -0.18
CA LEU A 642 -24.03 -0.88 -1.65
C LEU A 642 -24.38 -2.25 -2.24
N VAL A 643 -24.44 -3.31 -1.42
CA VAL A 643 -24.84 -4.65 -1.87
C VAL A 643 -26.35 -4.71 -2.00
N GLN A 644 -26.85 -5.04 -3.19
CA GLN A 644 -28.27 -5.09 -3.49
C GLN A 644 -28.60 -6.36 -4.27
N ALA A 645 -29.45 -7.21 -3.68
CA ALA A 645 -30.09 -8.30 -4.40
C ALA A 645 -31.19 -7.74 -5.30
N LYS A 646 -31.17 -8.13 -6.59
CA LYS A 646 -32.09 -7.64 -7.62
C LYS A 646 -32.60 -8.78 -8.48
N THR A 647 -33.69 -8.53 -9.19
CA THR A 647 -34.26 -9.48 -10.15
C THR A 647 -34.40 -8.82 -11.51
N PHE A 648 -34.13 -9.59 -12.56
CA PHE A 648 -34.43 -9.19 -13.93
C PHE A 648 -35.95 -9.29 -14.20
N LYS A 649 -36.41 -8.71 -15.32
CA LYS A 649 -37.83 -8.77 -15.72
C LYS A 649 -38.35 -10.19 -15.97
N ASP A 650 -37.46 -11.12 -16.29
CA ASP A 650 -37.75 -12.55 -16.46
C ASP A 650 -37.67 -13.35 -15.15
N GLY A 651 -37.48 -12.68 -14.01
CA GLY A 651 -37.43 -13.28 -12.68
C GLY A 651 -36.04 -13.82 -12.28
N GLN A 652 -35.06 -13.81 -13.18
CA GLN A 652 -33.71 -14.28 -12.85
C GLN A 652 -33.04 -13.37 -11.79
N PRO A 653 -32.51 -13.92 -10.69
CA PRO A 653 -31.84 -13.13 -9.66
C PRO A 653 -30.44 -12.71 -10.11
N TRP A 654 -30.01 -11.53 -9.65
CA TRP A 654 -28.65 -11.02 -9.80
C TRP A 654 -28.29 -10.12 -8.63
N MET A 655 -27.02 -9.84 -8.45
CA MET A 655 -26.52 -9.00 -7.36
C MET A 655 -25.74 -7.81 -7.91
N LEU A 656 -26.02 -6.63 -7.38
CA LEU A 656 -25.19 -5.44 -7.53
C LEU A 656 -24.33 -5.33 -6.27
N ARG A 657 -23.01 -5.23 -6.41
CA ARG A 657 -22.13 -5.04 -5.25
C ARG A 657 -20.81 -4.36 -5.63
N PRO A 658 -20.11 -3.73 -4.68
CA PRO A 658 -18.72 -3.32 -4.88
C PRO A 658 -17.82 -4.49 -5.27
N ILE A 659 -16.78 -4.21 -6.07
CA ILE A 659 -15.74 -5.19 -6.41
C ILE A 659 -14.84 -5.45 -5.21
N ARG A 660 -14.23 -6.63 -5.13
CA ARG A 660 -13.26 -7.02 -4.11
C ARG A 660 -11.95 -7.49 -4.76
N PRO A 661 -10.83 -7.51 -4.03
CA PRO A 661 -9.56 -8.05 -4.55
C PRO A 661 -9.67 -9.48 -5.08
N GLU A 662 -10.51 -10.32 -4.46
CA GLU A 662 -10.76 -11.72 -4.83
C GLU A 662 -11.50 -11.86 -6.18
N ASP A 663 -12.13 -10.79 -6.67
CA ASP A 663 -12.83 -10.79 -7.96
C ASP A 663 -11.88 -10.70 -9.17
N ALA A 664 -10.55 -10.68 -8.96
CA ALA A 664 -9.58 -10.57 -10.04
C ALA A 664 -9.70 -11.68 -11.10
N GLU A 665 -9.87 -12.94 -10.69
CA GLU A 665 -10.06 -14.05 -11.63
C GLU A 665 -11.45 -14.00 -12.30
N PRO A 666 -12.58 -13.85 -11.57
CA PRO A 666 -13.89 -13.62 -12.18
C PRO A 666 -13.93 -12.44 -13.18
N LEU A 667 -13.23 -11.34 -12.88
CA LEU A 667 -13.14 -10.17 -13.76
C LEU A 667 -12.32 -10.50 -15.01
N GLN A 668 -11.23 -11.26 -14.86
CA GLN A 668 -10.40 -11.72 -15.97
C GLN A 668 -11.17 -12.67 -16.90
N GLU A 669 -11.98 -13.59 -16.34
CA GLU A 669 -12.89 -14.45 -17.09
C GLU A 669 -13.94 -13.63 -17.85
N PHE A 670 -14.55 -12.65 -17.18
CA PHE A 670 -15.52 -11.74 -17.79
C PHE A 670 -14.91 -11.00 -18.99
N VAL A 671 -13.72 -10.40 -18.86
CA VAL A 671 -13.06 -9.69 -19.96
C VAL A 671 -12.69 -10.64 -21.11
N ARG A 672 -12.25 -11.87 -20.82
CA ARG A 672 -11.98 -12.88 -21.86
C ARG A 672 -13.24 -13.31 -22.61
N GLY A 673 -14.39 -13.29 -21.94
CA GLY A 673 -15.69 -13.65 -22.51
C GLY A 673 -16.36 -12.56 -23.35
N LEU A 674 -15.83 -11.33 -23.37
CA LEU A 674 -16.35 -10.24 -24.19
C LEU A 674 -16.02 -10.46 -25.68
N SER A 675 -16.93 -10.02 -26.55
CA SER A 675 -16.68 -9.94 -27.99
C SER A 675 -15.53 -8.97 -28.32
N ASP A 676 -14.88 -9.14 -29.48
CA ASP A 676 -13.84 -8.22 -29.97
C ASP A 676 -14.34 -6.78 -30.05
N GLU A 677 -15.60 -6.60 -30.50
CA GLU A 677 -16.26 -5.30 -30.56
C GLU A 677 -16.43 -4.69 -29.16
N SER A 678 -17.00 -5.42 -28.20
CA SER A 678 -17.18 -4.93 -26.83
C SER A 678 -15.86 -4.59 -26.14
N ARG A 679 -14.77 -5.35 -26.39
CA ARG A 679 -13.43 -5.04 -25.86
C ARG A 679 -12.84 -3.79 -26.49
N TYR A 680 -12.92 -3.68 -27.82
CA TYR A 680 -12.43 -2.50 -28.53
C TYR A 680 -13.18 -1.25 -28.10
N MET A 681 -14.51 -1.32 -27.98
CA MET A 681 -15.34 -0.21 -27.55
C MET A 681 -15.04 0.26 -26.12
N ARG A 682 -14.51 -0.64 -25.28
CA ARG A 682 -14.19 -0.38 -23.88
C ARG A 682 -12.76 0.14 -23.66
N PHE A 683 -11.79 -0.50 -24.29
CA PHE A 683 -10.37 -0.28 -24.02
C PHE A 683 -9.63 0.44 -25.16
N VAL A 684 -10.32 0.71 -26.27
CA VAL A 684 -9.77 1.36 -27.49
C VAL A 684 -8.48 0.68 -27.92
N SER A 685 -8.41 -0.63 -27.73
CA SER A 685 -7.24 -1.46 -27.98
C SER A 685 -7.68 -2.90 -28.19
N MET A 686 -6.85 -3.68 -28.90
CA MET A 686 -7.07 -5.11 -29.12
C MET A 686 -6.63 -5.96 -27.91
N LEU A 687 -6.85 -5.45 -26.69
CA LEU A 687 -6.54 -6.17 -25.47
C LEU A 687 -7.45 -7.41 -25.36
N ARG A 688 -6.84 -8.60 -25.43
CA ARG A 688 -7.55 -9.87 -25.22
C ARG A 688 -7.79 -10.18 -23.74
N GLU A 689 -6.90 -9.71 -22.88
CA GLU A 689 -6.92 -9.91 -21.44
C GLU A 689 -6.31 -8.72 -20.70
N LEU A 690 -6.61 -8.59 -19.41
CA LEU A 690 -6.04 -7.57 -18.55
C LEU A 690 -4.67 -8.04 -18.08
N THR A 691 -3.69 -7.13 -18.03
CA THR A 691 -2.41 -7.46 -17.39
C THR A 691 -2.61 -7.65 -15.89
N PRO A 692 -1.74 -8.40 -15.18
CA PRO A 692 -1.83 -8.54 -13.73
C PRO A 692 -1.85 -7.21 -12.98
N ARG A 693 -1.19 -6.18 -13.51
CA ARG A 693 -1.19 -4.82 -12.94
C ARG A 693 -2.54 -4.12 -13.13
N MET A 694 -3.19 -4.30 -14.28
CA MET A 694 -4.54 -3.77 -14.52
C MET A 694 -5.59 -4.47 -13.66
N LEU A 695 -5.50 -5.80 -13.51
CA LEU A 695 -6.40 -6.54 -12.62
C LEU A 695 -6.31 -6.03 -11.18
N ALA A 696 -5.10 -5.97 -10.62
CA ALA A 696 -4.88 -5.45 -9.27
C ALA A 696 -5.42 -4.01 -9.12
N ARG A 697 -5.21 -3.15 -10.12
CA ARG A 697 -5.73 -1.77 -10.13
C ARG A 697 -7.27 -1.71 -10.14
N TYR A 698 -7.95 -2.66 -10.76
CA TYR A 698 -9.41 -2.66 -10.82
C TYR A 698 -10.09 -3.39 -9.66
N THR A 699 -9.38 -4.28 -8.95
CA THR A 699 -9.98 -5.12 -7.90
C THR A 699 -9.52 -4.75 -6.50
N ALA A 700 -8.27 -4.28 -6.32
CA ALA A 700 -7.72 -3.86 -5.04
C ALA A 700 -7.89 -2.35 -4.82
N ILE A 701 -9.13 -1.89 -4.95
CA ILE A 701 -9.48 -0.46 -4.87
C ILE A 701 -9.57 0.05 -3.43
N ASP A 702 -9.38 1.35 -3.27
CA ASP A 702 -9.73 2.06 -2.03
C ASP A 702 -11.08 2.75 -2.20
N TYR A 703 -12.10 2.25 -1.51
CA TYR A 703 -13.49 2.73 -1.60
C TYR A 703 -13.67 4.21 -1.25
N ASP A 704 -12.69 4.83 -0.58
CA ASP A 704 -12.70 6.28 -0.34
C ASP A 704 -12.44 7.12 -1.60
N ARG A 705 -11.60 6.58 -2.48
CA ARG A 705 -11.01 7.31 -3.61
C ARG A 705 -11.64 6.93 -4.94
N GLU A 706 -12.05 5.68 -5.08
CA GLU A 706 -12.60 5.13 -6.30
C GLU A 706 -13.68 4.11 -5.94
N LEU A 707 -14.64 3.91 -6.82
CA LEU A 707 -15.67 2.90 -6.63
C LEU A 707 -15.84 2.10 -7.91
N ALA A 708 -15.69 0.79 -7.79
CA ALA A 708 -16.06 -0.15 -8.82
C ALA A 708 -17.20 -1.04 -8.33
N LEU A 709 -18.24 -1.14 -9.15
CA LEU A 709 -19.42 -1.96 -8.96
C LEU A 709 -19.43 -3.09 -9.99
N VAL A 710 -19.78 -4.28 -9.54
CA VAL A 710 -20.00 -5.46 -10.38
C VAL A 710 -21.47 -5.88 -10.30
N ALA A 711 -21.98 -6.32 -11.44
CA ALA A 711 -23.22 -7.08 -11.52
C ALA A 711 -22.85 -8.57 -11.62
N THR A 712 -23.42 -9.41 -10.75
CA THR A 712 -23.08 -10.83 -10.68
C THR A 712 -24.31 -11.73 -10.68
N VAL A 713 -24.14 -12.96 -11.16
CA VAL A 713 -25.13 -14.04 -11.10
C VAL A 713 -24.49 -15.31 -10.53
N GLN A 714 -25.31 -16.15 -9.90
CA GLN A 714 -24.88 -17.45 -9.43
C GLN A 714 -25.00 -18.48 -10.55
N MET A 715 -23.91 -19.20 -10.81
CA MET A 715 -23.85 -20.23 -11.85
C MET A 715 -23.51 -21.59 -11.22
N PRO A 716 -23.99 -22.70 -11.78
CA PRO A 716 -23.55 -24.03 -11.37
C PRO A 716 -22.02 -24.14 -11.44
N ASN A 717 -21.41 -24.69 -10.39
CA ASN A 717 -19.97 -24.92 -10.34
C ASN A 717 -19.66 -26.38 -10.72
N PRO A 718 -19.04 -26.65 -11.88
CA PRO A 718 -18.72 -28.01 -12.30
C PRO A 718 -17.68 -28.68 -11.40
N LEU A 719 -16.79 -27.88 -10.80
CA LEU A 719 -15.69 -28.36 -9.95
C LEU A 719 -16.16 -28.66 -8.51
N ASN A 720 -17.26 -28.05 -8.07
CA ASN A 720 -17.79 -28.23 -6.72
C ASN A 720 -19.33 -28.28 -6.74
N ARG A 721 -19.88 -29.48 -6.92
CA ARG A 721 -21.34 -29.70 -7.01
C ARG A 721 -22.01 -29.27 -5.69
N GLY A 722 -23.00 -28.39 -5.79
CA GLY A 722 -23.73 -27.82 -4.66
C GLY A 722 -23.25 -26.44 -4.21
N HIS A 723 -22.08 -25.99 -4.67
CA HIS A 723 -21.54 -24.65 -4.36
C HIS A 723 -21.51 -23.79 -5.62
N PRO A 724 -22.58 -23.03 -5.94
CA PRO A 724 -22.60 -22.19 -7.13
C PRO A 724 -21.44 -21.20 -7.11
N ARG A 725 -20.90 -20.92 -8.29
CA ARG A 725 -19.85 -19.92 -8.48
C ARG A 725 -20.47 -18.61 -8.92
N GLU A 726 -19.98 -17.53 -8.35
CA GLU A 726 -20.36 -16.18 -8.76
C GLU A 726 -19.69 -15.84 -10.10
N GLN A 727 -20.47 -15.37 -11.07
CA GLN A 727 -19.98 -14.90 -12.36
C GLN A 727 -20.27 -13.41 -12.52
N ILE A 728 -19.25 -12.63 -12.91
CA ILE A 728 -19.41 -11.22 -13.26
C ILE A 728 -20.04 -11.10 -14.66
N ILE A 729 -21.09 -10.30 -14.77
CA ILE A 729 -21.86 -10.07 -16.01
C ILE A 729 -21.89 -8.59 -16.42
N GLY A 730 -21.43 -7.70 -15.55
CA GLY A 730 -21.23 -6.28 -15.84
C GLY A 730 -20.27 -5.66 -14.84
N PHE A 731 -19.51 -4.67 -15.29
CA PHE A 731 -18.52 -3.96 -14.50
C PHE A 731 -18.60 -2.47 -14.80
N ALA A 732 -18.66 -1.66 -13.74
CA ALA A 732 -18.58 -0.22 -13.83
C ALA A 732 -17.61 0.30 -12.77
N HIS A 733 -16.84 1.33 -13.09
CA HIS A 733 -15.85 1.90 -12.20
C HIS A 733 -15.75 3.40 -12.46
N TYR A 734 -15.57 4.21 -11.42
CA TYR A 734 -14.98 5.54 -11.57
C TYR A 734 -13.68 5.66 -10.75
N LEU A 735 -12.70 6.35 -11.33
CA LEU A 735 -11.47 6.76 -10.66
C LEU A 735 -11.48 8.27 -10.49
N ARG A 736 -11.20 8.78 -9.28
CA ARG A 736 -11.06 10.23 -9.06
C ARG A 736 -10.04 10.83 -10.02
N ASN A 737 -10.45 11.92 -10.66
CA ASN A 737 -9.58 12.73 -11.49
C ASN A 737 -8.51 13.36 -10.61
N ALA A 738 -7.36 13.65 -11.21
CA ALA A 738 -6.24 14.17 -10.46
C ALA A 738 -6.47 15.58 -9.91
N ASP A 739 -7.46 16.31 -10.42
CA ASP A 739 -7.92 17.58 -9.85
C ASP A 739 -8.63 17.43 -8.49
N GLY A 740 -8.96 16.19 -8.10
CA GLY A 740 -9.67 15.86 -6.85
C GLY A 740 -11.14 16.27 -6.84
N ARG A 741 -11.66 16.84 -7.93
CA ARG A 741 -13.02 17.40 -8.02
C ARG A 741 -13.97 16.49 -8.80
N GLY A 742 -13.48 15.80 -9.82
CA GLY A 742 -14.30 14.87 -10.61
C GLY A 742 -13.80 13.44 -10.57
N ALA A 743 -14.43 12.59 -11.38
CA ALA A 743 -13.98 11.24 -11.62
C ALA A 743 -14.21 10.79 -13.06
N GLU A 744 -13.29 9.98 -13.57
CA GLU A 744 -13.41 9.34 -14.87
C GLU A 744 -14.16 8.01 -14.72
N TYR A 745 -15.30 7.85 -15.40
CA TYR A 745 -16.10 6.64 -15.35
C TYR A 745 -15.83 5.70 -16.52
N ALA A 746 -16.21 4.46 -16.28
CA ALA A 746 -15.74 3.35 -17.06
C ALA A 746 -16.79 2.21 -16.96
N LEU A 747 -17.49 1.85 -18.04
CA LEU A 747 -18.59 0.88 -18.03
C LEU A 747 -18.45 -0.20 -19.11
N VAL A 748 -18.72 -1.45 -18.76
CA VAL A 748 -18.84 -2.57 -19.72
C VAL A 748 -19.86 -3.59 -19.24
N ILE A 749 -20.69 -4.10 -20.16
CA ILE A 749 -21.71 -5.12 -19.90
C ILE A 749 -21.43 -6.30 -20.82
N GLY A 750 -21.49 -7.53 -20.27
CA GLY A 750 -21.29 -8.74 -21.06
C GLY A 750 -22.31 -8.85 -22.18
N ASP A 751 -21.89 -9.29 -23.37
CA ASP A 751 -22.68 -9.24 -24.60
C ASP A 751 -24.07 -9.90 -24.43
N ALA A 752 -24.14 -11.06 -23.77
CA ALA A 752 -25.38 -11.80 -23.48
C ALA A 752 -26.34 -11.11 -22.50
N TRP A 753 -25.87 -10.08 -21.78
CA TRP A 753 -26.60 -9.40 -20.71
C TRP A 753 -26.95 -7.95 -21.05
N GLN A 754 -26.57 -7.49 -22.24
CA GLN A 754 -26.90 -6.15 -22.73
C GLN A 754 -28.42 -5.98 -22.88
N ARG A 755 -28.88 -4.72 -22.86
CA ARG A 755 -30.30 -4.34 -22.98
C ARG A 755 -31.23 -4.88 -21.87
N ARG A 756 -30.68 -5.46 -20.79
CA ARG A 756 -31.43 -5.87 -19.57
C ARG A 756 -31.42 -4.82 -18.45
N GLY A 757 -30.96 -3.60 -18.73
CA GLY A 757 -30.95 -2.48 -17.78
C GLY A 757 -29.74 -2.40 -16.84
N LEU A 758 -28.78 -3.32 -16.95
CA LEU A 758 -27.60 -3.37 -16.07
C LEU A 758 -26.74 -2.09 -16.13
N GLY A 759 -26.49 -1.57 -17.33
CA GLY A 759 -25.67 -0.35 -17.50
C GLY A 759 -26.24 0.86 -16.76
N ALA A 760 -27.56 1.04 -16.81
CA ALA A 760 -28.24 2.13 -16.09
C ALA A 760 -28.16 1.95 -14.57
N GLN A 761 -28.34 0.72 -14.08
CA GLN A 761 -28.28 0.41 -12.65
C GLN A 761 -26.88 0.59 -12.07
N LEU A 762 -25.85 0.13 -12.78
CA LEU A 762 -24.46 0.29 -12.40
C LEU A 762 -24.06 1.78 -12.37
N MET A 763 -24.39 2.52 -13.43
CA MET A 763 -24.05 3.95 -13.48
C MET A 763 -24.80 4.78 -12.44
N ARG A 764 -26.07 4.47 -12.14
CA ARG A 764 -26.79 5.16 -11.07
C ARG A 764 -26.12 4.95 -9.71
N GLY A 765 -25.70 3.72 -9.41
CA GLY A 765 -24.92 3.43 -8.20
C GLY A 765 -23.59 4.20 -8.13
N LEU A 766 -22.90 4.38 -9.27
CA LEU A 766 -21.69 5.20 -9.33
C LEU A 766 -21.97 6.69 -9.12
N ILE A 767 -23.05 7.22 -9.71
CA ILE A 767 -23.44 8.63 -9.57
C ILE A 767 -23.80 8.95 -8.12
N ASP A 768 -24.62 8.11 -7.49
CA ASP A 768 -25.05 8.28 -6.10
C ASP A 768 -23.84 8.27 -5.16
N ALA A 769 -22.89 7.35 -5.37
CA ALA A 769 -21.66 7.29 -4.60
C ALA A 769 -20.74 8.50 -4.84
N ALA A 770 -20.59 8.93 -6.09
CA ALA A 770 -19.79 10.11 -6.44
C ALA A 770 -20.33 11.37 -5.77
N GLN A 771 -21.65 11.54 -5.71
CA GLN A 771 -22.31 12.65 -5.00
C GLN A 771 -22.08 12.57 -3.49
N GLN A 772 -22.23 11.39 -2.88
CA GLN A 772 -21.95 11.20 -1.45
C GLN A 772 -20.49 11.48 -1.09
N GLN A 773 -19.57 11.22 -2.02
CA GLN A 773 -18.16 11.53 -1.91
C GLN A 773 -17.81 13.00 -2.15
N GLY A 774 -18.79 13.84 -2.49
CA GLY A 774 -18.62 15.27 -2.74
C GLY A 774 -17.94 15.61 -4.06
N LEU A 775 -17.99 14.71 -5.05
CA LEU A 775 -17.47 14.99 -6.39
C LEU A 775 -18.42 15.95 -7.12
N THR A 776 -17.85 16.92 -7.85
CA THR A 776 -18.61 17.96 -8.55
C THR A 776 -18.99 17.57 -9.98
N TYR A 777 -18.28 16.60 -10.58
CA TYR A 777 -18.59 16.09 -11.91
C TYR A 777 -18.11 14.65 -12.10
N ILE A 778 -18.68 13.96 -13.08
CA ILE A 778 -18.21 12.64 -13.53
C ILE A 778 -18.15 12.65 -15.06
N ASP A 779 -17.04 12.20 -15.66
CA ASP A 779 -16.85 12.22 -17.11
C ASP A 779 -16.16 10.98 -17.66
N GLY A 780 -16.18 10.79 -18.97
CA GLY A 780 -15.58 9.65 -19.63
C GLY A 780 -15.49 9.86 -21.13
N VAL A 781 -14.51 9.21 -21.76
CA VAL A 781 -14.32 9.27 -23.21
C VAL A 781 -14.96 8.05 -23.86
N VAL A 782 -15.84 8.28 -24.82
CA VAL A 782 -16.61 7.24 -25.51
C VAL A 782 -16.42 7.40 -27.01
N LEU A 783 -16.20 6.29 -27.74
CA LEU A 783 -16.13 6.31 -29.21
C LEU A 783 -17.41 6.90 -29.80
N ALA A 784 -17.27 7.80 -30.78
CA ALA A 784 -18.39 8.41 -31.48
C ALA A 784 -19.28 7.37 -32.20
N SER A 785 -18.72 6.19 -32.51
CA SER A 785 -19.43 5.06 -33.10
C SER A 785 -20.26 4.24 -32.10
N ASN A 786 -20.03 4.36 -30.79
CA ASN A 786 -20.72 3.58 -29.75
C ASN A 786 -22.10 4.18 -29.41
N ARG A 787 -23.02 4.13 -30.40
CA ARG A 787 -24.39 4.66 -30.27
C ARG A 787 -25.15 4.11 -29.06
N PRO A 788 -25.06 2.81 -28.69
CA PRO A 788 -25.74 2.30 -27.50
C PRO A 788 -25.28 2.97 -26.20
N MET A 789 -23.98 3.18 -26.03
CA MET A 789 -23.41 3.83 -24.85
C MET A 789 -23.81 5.30 -24.78
N LEU A 790 -23.72 6.03 -25.90
CA LEU A 790 -24.12 7.45 -25.95
C LEU A 790 -25.60 7.62 -25.61
N ALA A 791 -26.48 6.76 -26.15
CA ALA A 791 -27.91 6.79 -25.83
C ALA A 791 -28.19 6.49 -24.35
N LEU A 792 -27.48 5.52 -23.76
CA LEU A 792 -27.58 5.22 -22.33
C LEU A 792 -27.19 6.43 -21.47
N MET A 793 -26.06 7.07 -21.79
CA MET A 793 -25.55 8.21 -21.03
C MET A 793 -26.48 9.43 -21.14
N THR A 794 -26.99 9.73 -22.34
CA THR A 794 -27.99 10.79 -22.52
C THR A 794 -29.27 10.51 -21.72
N HIS A 795 -29.73 9.26 -21.67
CA HIS A 795 -30.88 8.88 -20.84
C HIS A 795 -30.63 9.09 -19.33
N LEU A 796 -29.38 8.98 -18.89
CA LEU A 796 -28.95 9.26 -17.51
C LEU A 796 -28.67 10.75 -17.25
N GLY A 797 -28.86 11.62 -18.24
CA GLY A 797 -28.69 13.08 -18.11
C GLY A 797 -27.28 13.59 -18.43
N PHE A 798 -26.39 12.76 -18.97
CA PHE A 798 -25.05 13.20 -19.38
C PHE A 798 -25.10 14.07 -20.64
N GLN A 799 -24.22 15.06 -20.67
CA GLN A 799 -23.88 15.85 -21.84
C GLN A 799 -22.88 15.09 -22.71
N ASN A 800 -22.87 15.37 -24.01
CA ASN A 800 -22.12 14.62 -25.01
C ASN A 800 -21.45 15.56 -26.02
N ASP A 801 -20.24 16.00 -25.69
CA ASP A 801 -19.46 16.94 -26.48
C ASP A 801 -18.53 16.19 -27.45
N GLN A 802 -18.12 16.84 -28.54
CA GLN A 802 -17.00 16.33 -29.33
C GLN A 802 -15.71 16.44 -28.50
N ASP A 803 -14.87 15.42 -28.56
CA ASP A 803 -13.55 15.50 -27.94
C ASP A 803 -12.68 16.48 -28.74
N LEU A 804 -11.96 17.36 -28.02
CA LEU A 804 -11.16 18.43 -28.61
C LEU A 804 -9.84 17.92 -29.21
N GLU A 805 -9.36 16.77 -28.75
CA GLU A 805 -8.08 16.16 -29.17
C GLU A 805 -8.30 15.08 -30.24
N ASP A 806 -9.44 14.36 -30.23
CA ASP A 806 -9.74 13.28 -31.17
C ASP A 806 -11.21 13.29 -31.63
N ALA A 807 -11.46 13.67 -32.89
CA ALA A 807 -12.81 13.72 -33.45
C ALA A 807 -13.53 12.34 -33.54
N THR A 808 -12.82 11.23 -33.39
CA THR A 808 -13.41 9.88 -33.33
C THR A 808 -13.98 9.55 -31.94
N MET A 809 -13.71 10.42 -30.96
CA MET A 809 -14.10 10.30 -29.57
C MET A 809 -15.09 11.40 -29.18
N ARG A 810 -15.86 11.12 -28.13
CA ARG A 810 -16.78 12.06 -27.52
C ARG A 810 -16.56 12.10 -26.02
N ARG A 811 -16.53 13.31 -25.47
CA ARG A 811 -16.48 13.52 -24.03
C ARG A 811 -17.90 13.50 -23.49
N VAL A 812 -18.19 12.53 -22.63
CA VAL A 812 -19.51 12.33 -22.04
C VAL A 812 -19.43 12.63 -20.55
N TRP A 813 -20.16 13.63 -20.07
CA TRP A 813 -19.99 14.13 -18.69
C TRP A 813 -21.30 14.56 -18.04
N LEU A 814 -21.34 14.50 -16.71
CA LEU A 814 -22.46 14.91 -15.88
C LEU A 814 -21.96 15.83 -14.76
N ASN A 815 -22.60 16.99 -14.61
CA ASN A 815 -22.41 17.86 -13.47
C ASN A 815 -23.18 17.29 -12.28
N LEU A 816 -22.50 17.05 -11.16
CA LEU A 816 -23.10 16.52 -9.94
C LEU A 816 -23.53 17.63 -8.97
N GLY A 817 -23.22 18.89 -9.28
CA GLY A 817 -23.44 20.06 -8.44
C GLY A 817 -22.30 20.30 -7.45
N GLU A 818 -22.25 21.50 -6.89
CA GLU A 818 -21.49 21.72 -5.65
C GLU A 818 -22.34 21.14 -4.51
N THR A 819 -21.95 19.97 -4.01
CA THR A 819 -22.40 19.59 -2.67
C THR A 819 -21.92 20.68 -1.73
N GLY A 820 -22.87 21.37 -1.08
CA GLY A 820 -22.58 22.29 0.02
C GLY A 820 -21.87 21.53 1.14
N GLY A 821 -20.56 21.34 0.97
CA GLY A 821 -19.69 20.75 1.96
C GLY A 821 -19.70 21.69 3.13
N VAL A 822 -20.19 21.19 4.26
CA VAL A 822 -19.89 21.75 5.58
C VAL A 822 -18.40 22.04 5.59
N GLN A 823 -18.08 23.34 5.52
CA GLN A 823 -16.72 23.84 5.62
C GLN A 823 -16.05 23.16 6.81
N SER A 824 -14.87 22.62 6.56
CA SER A 824 -13.91 22.19 7.57
C SER A 824 -13.79 23.24 8.67
N LEU A 825 -14.55 23.07 9.75
CA LEU A 825 -14.50 23.89 10.96
C LEU A 825 -13.80 23.15 12.12
N TYR A 826 -13.09 22.05 11.83
CA TYR A 826 -12.43 21.24 12.85
C TYR A 826 -11.00 20.84 12.43
N GLU A 827 -10.18 21.82 12.05
CA GLU A 827 -8.72 21.71 12.16
C GLU A 827 -8.27 22.39 13.46
N HIS A 828 -8.32 21.64 14.56
CA HIS A 828 -7.56 21.87 15.79
C HIS A 828 -6.99 20.53 16.28
#